data_AF-A0A5J5IGJ7-F1
#
_entry.id   AF-A0A5J5IGJ7-F1
#
_cell.length_a   1.000
_cell.length_b   1.000
_cell.length_c   1.000
_cell.angle_alpha   90.00
_cell.angle_beta   90.00
_cell.angle_gamma   90.00
#
_symmetry.space_group_name_H-M   'P 1'
#
loop_
_entity.id
_entity.type
_entity.pdbx_description
1 polymer ?
#
loop_
_entity_poly.entity_id
_entity_poly.type
_entity_poly.pdbx_seq_one_letter_code
_entity_poly.pdbx_strand_id
1 'polypeptide(L)'
;MKKLILTLFTIFLAIFTFGQAPMVINYQGIARNASGSVLTNQNIGLRLSIHDASSTGIVLYQETRSLKTDRFGMFVIGIGSAGATSVLNSLAGINWSIGGDKYLQVELSPNNNGSFIDMGTAQLLSVPYAFLAQNANPIGQAGGDLTGTYPNPVIANGAINTAKLLDGAVTTTKIADHSITASKMNIIPAGGDLTGTYPNPIIDTGAINTIKLLDAAVTTTKIADHSITGSKLGIIPAGGDLYGIYPNPIIANGVVTTSKLADSAITTVKIKDSSITLSKLAPGITIGASGSAGGDLSGTYPNPTINTGAINTVKLLDAAVTTPKIADHSVTMSKFGIIPASGDLTGIYPFPTIANGVVSTVKVADLAITTSKLADSAVTTSKIKDSSITLAKLASGIVLGGSGATGAAGGDLSGTYPNPVVSKLQGNGISNAIPLVGQVLKFDGLKWSPSKDSIGAFSIPYSASLNSPSVLFSITNQGSGTAIQGINSSVNANAFGILGNISSLTPGVSSSAVRGINSGTGADGYGVWGSHDGSGSGVYGTSVNGSGLNGFSTGGFGVYANSQSGTGVFATSDNGTPAEFDISNVNSFSDDVFTSNSGYGNGVTSIATLGNGVLGIGNDAAGTGVLGINNAGGEAVLGFTISDYASGVVGRNDGTYAGVRGFNTANNGIGILAIANSNGATNGTALVAELEGADVGNTAVFKANSSNVARIDNTGKGFFNGGTQMGGADVAEFFDVEGSRTKYEPGDVLIISQDSDRKVEKSSSAYSTLVAGVYATKPGVLLTEKNAELDSVEQMVPMGVIGVIPTKVCLEGGVIKRGDLLVTSSTAGVAMKADPKKVQIGQVLGKALQPYNKNEVGKINVLVSVK
;
A
#
# COMPACT_ATOMS: atom_id res chain seq x y z
N MET A 1 -7.22 34.61 56.44
CA MET A 1 -8.16 34.21 57.52
C MET A 1 -9.31 35.20 57.75
N LYS A 2 -9.11 36.52 57.81
CA LYS A 2 -10.21 37.49 58.10
C LYS A 2 -11.34 37.57 57.05
N LYS A 3 -11.07 37.35 55.76
CA LYS A 3 -12.11 37.36 54.71
C LYS A 3 -12.96 36.08 54.69
N LEU A 4 -12.39 34.92 55.03
CA LEU A 4 -13.11 33.63 55.05
C LEU A 4 -14.05 33.54 56.27
N ILE A 5 -13.63 34.09 57.41
CA ILE A 5 -14.47 34.15 58.62
C ILE A 5 -15.64 35.13 58.42
N LEU A 6 -15.43 36.27 57.76
CA LEU A 6 -16.51 37.21 57.49
C LEU A 6 -17.57 36.61 56.55
N THR A 7 -17.15 35.86 55.52
CA THR A 7 -18.06 35.18 54.60
C THR A 7 -18.82 34.03 55.27
N LEU A 8 -18.15 33.21 56.11
CA LEU A 8 -18.82 32.17 56.90
C LEU A 8 -19.79 32.79 57.94
N PHE A 9 -19.44 33.92 58.55
CA PHE A 9 -20.29 34.60 59.53
C PHE A 9 -21.54 35.23 58.88
N THR A 10 -21.43 35.78 57.66
CA THR A 10 -22.60 36.27 56.91
C THR A 10 -23.52 35.15 56.41
N ILE A 11 -22.99 33.95 56.13
CA ILE A 11 -23.81 32.81 55.70
C ILE A 11 -24.50 32.14 56.91
N PHE A 12 -23.88 32.15 58.10
CA PHE A 12 -24.50 31.63 59.32
C PHE A 12 -25.56 32.55 59.94
N LEU A 13 -25.52 33.86 59.65
CA LEU A 13 -26.52 34.83 60.18
C LEU A 13 -27.84 34.84 59.39
N ALA A 14 -27.93 34.14 58.25
CA ALA A 14 -29.12 34.08 57.40
C ALA A 14 -30.05 32.89 57.69
N ILE A 15 -29.75 32.09 58.72
CA ILE A 15 -30.53 30.91 59.10
C ILE A 15 -31.10 31.20 60.50
N PHE A 16 -32.42 31.08 60.67
CA PHE A 16 -33.24 31.39 61.86
C PHE A 16 -33.91 32.77 61.95
N THR A 17 -34.47 33.27 60.84
CA THR A 17 -35.64 34.17 60.93
C THR A 17 -36.83 33.56 60.20
N PHE A 18 -37.57 32.68 60.87
CA PHE A 18 -38.93 32.37 60.45
C PHE A 18 -39.82 33.53 60.85
N GLY A 19 -40.22 34.35 59.88
CA GLY A 19 -41.36 35.25 60.07
C GLY A 19 -42.62 34.39 60.18
N GLN A 20 -42.97 33.93 61.38
CA GLN A 20 -44.31 33.39 61.62
C GLN A 20 -45.28 34.57 61.61
N ALA A 21 -46.18 34.58 60.63
CA ALA A 21 -47.33 35.48 60.69
C ALA A 21 -48.07 35.22 62.01
N PRO A 22 -48.30 36.24 62.85
CA PRO A 22 -49.02 36.06 64.10
C PRO A 22 -50.38 35.41 63.84
N MET A 23 -50.66 34.28 64.51
CA MET A 23 -51.91 33.55 64.33
C MET A 23 -53.06 34.22 65.10
N VAL A 24 -53.39 35.46 64.74
CA VAL A 24 -54.31 36.34 65.48
C VAL A 24 -55.20 37.12 64.51
N ILE A 25 -56.49 37.30 64.82
CA ILE A 25 -57.41 38.16 64.04
C ILE A 25 -57.64 39.47 64.82
N ASN A 26 -57.29 40.61 64.24
CA ASN A 26 -57.59 41.91 64.86
C ASN A 26 -59.09 42.20 64.84
N TYR A 27 -59.62 42.59 66.00
CA TYR A 27 -61.03 42.97 66.16
C TYR A 27 -61.14 44.21 67.05
N GLN A 28 -62.02 45.12 66.67
CA GLN A 28 -62.28 46.36 67.39
C GLN A 28 -63.78 46.58 67.47
N GLY A 29 -64.27 46.95 68.65
CA GLY A 29 -65.69 47.19 68.88
C GLY A 29 -65.92 48.28 69.92
N ILE A 30 -67.16 48.76 69.99
CA ILE A 30 -67.63 49.68 71.03
C ILE A 30 -68.69 48.95 71.85
N ALA A 31 -68.41 48.73 73.13
CA ALA A 31 -69.32 48.05 74.03
C ALA A 31 -70.44 48.99 74.50
N ARG A 32 -71.68 48.55 74.38
CA ARG A 32 -72.88 49.28 74.80
C ARG A 32 -73.71 48.42 75.75
N ASN A 33 -74.42 49.04 76.68
CA ASN A 33 -75.41 48.35 77.50
C ASN A 33 -76.71 48.10 76.70
N ALA A 34 -77.66 47.39 77.30
CA ALA A 34 -78.95 47.08 76.68
C ALA A 34 -79.80 48.32 76.29
N SER A 35 -79.50 49.49 76.86
CA SER A 35 -80.13 50.77 76.49
C SER A 35 -79.38 51.55 75.39
N GLY A 36 -78.33 50.97 74.80
CA GLY A 36 -77.53 51.58 73.73
C GLY A 36 -76.47 52.59 74.19
N SER A 37 -76.36 52.85 75.51
CA SER A 37 -75.33 53.73 76.08
C SER A 37 -73.98 53.04 76.13
N VAL A 38 -72.91 53.77 75.81
CA VAL A 38 -71.54 53.23 75.82
C VAL A 38 -71.08 52.86 77.22
N LEU A 39 -70.42 51.71 77.36
CA LEU A 39 -69.82 51.25 78.62
C LEU A 39 -68.42 51.84 78.72
N THR A 40 -68.26 53.04 79.27
CA THR A 40 -66.97 53.76 79.29
C THR A 40 -66.10 53.38 80.49
N ASN A 41 -64.80 53.15 80.29
CA ASN A 41 -63.83 52.83 81.35
C ASN A 41 -64.26 51.68 82.27
N GLN A 42 -65.00 50.71 81.74
CA GLN A 42 -65.63 49.64 82.50
C GLN A 42 -65.01 48.28 82.16
N ASN A 43 -64.88 47.42 83.16
CA ASN A 43 -64.49 46.03 82.95
C ASN A 43 -65.66 45.26 82.35
N ILE A 44 -65.44 44.72 81.16
CA ILE A 44 -66.39 43.91 80.41
C ILE A 44 -65.81 42.51 80.17
N GLY A 45 -66.69 41.53 79.99
CA GLY A 45 -66.33 40.21 79.46
C GLY A 45 -66.73 40.11 77.99
N LEU A 46 -65.89 39.51 77.16
CA LEU A 46 -66.21 39.16 75.78
C LEU A 46 -66.13 37.65 75.59
N ARG A 47 -67.06 37.09 74.82
CA ARG A 47 -66.99 35.75 74.26
C ARG A 47 -67.04 35.84 72.74
N LEU A 48 -66.11 35.20 72.08
CA LEU A 48 -65.92 35.27 70.64
C LEU A 48 -65.91 33.86 70.08
N SER A 49 -66.82 33.57 69.16
CA SER A 49 -66.99 32.23 68.58
C SER A 49 -66.85 32.33 67.05
N ILE A 50 -66.15 31.38 66.44
CA ILE A 50 -66.08 31.25 64.98
C ILE A 50 -66.92 30.04 64.56
N HIS A 51 -67.96 30.28 63.76
CA HIS A 51 -68.83 29.27 63.20
C HIS A 51 -68.40 28.88 61.78
N ASP A 52 -68.68 27.63 61.41
CA ASP A 52 -68.50 27.12 60.06
C ASP A 52 -69.78 27.17 59.22
N ALA A 53 -69.62 27.47 57.93
CA ALA A 53 -70.63 27.45 56.85
C ALA A 53 -71.85 28.39 57.00
N SER A 54 -72.32 28.71 58.21
CA SER A 54 -73.44 29.63 58.45
C SER A 54 -73.31 30.37 59.79
N SER A 55 -74.11 31.44 60.00
CA SER A 55 -74.11 32.25 61.22
C SER A 55 -74.57 31.53 62.50
N THR A 56 -75.09 30.30 62.36
CA THR A 56 -75.47 29.42 63.48
C THR A 56 -74.86 28.02 63.33
N GLY A 57 -73.81 27.88 62.51
CA GLY A 57 -73.15 26.61 62.23
C GLY A 57 -72.35 26.08 63.43
N ILE A 58 -71.59 25.00 63.22
CA ILE A 58 -70.76 24.43 64.28
C ILE A 58 -69.69 25.44 64.71
N VAL A 59 -69.51 25.63 66.01
CA VAL A 59 -68.42 26.47 66.55
C VAL A 59 -67.10 25.73 66.39
N LEU A 60 -66.22 26.24 65.53
CA LEU A 60 -64.88 25.70 65.31
C LEU A 60 -63.88 26.18 66.35
N TYR A 61 -64.11 27.37 66.90
CA TYR A 61 -63.25 27.99 67.91
C TYR A 61 -64.06 28.93 68.79
N GLN A 62 -63.76 28.95 70.09
CA GLN A 62 -64.37 29.87 71.03
C GLN A 62 -63.36 30.33 72.08
N GLU A 63 -63.39 31.61 72.42
CA GLU A 63 -62.60 32.18 73.51
C GLU A 63 -63.42 33.12 74.38
N THR A 64 -62.98 33.29 75.63
CA THR A 64 -63.48 34.32 76.54
C THR A 64 -62.33 35.19 77.03
N ARG A 65 -62.61 36.48 77.28
CA ARG A 65 -61.61 37.42 77.81
C ARG A 65 -62.26 38.53 78.60
N SER A 66 -61.56 39.00 79.62
CA SER A 66 -61.94 40.16 80.42
C SER A 66 -61.03 41.33 80.06
N LEU A 67 -61.63 42.49 79.79
CA LEU A 67 -60.88 43.69 79.42
C LEU A 67 -61.62 44.96 79.85
N LYS A 68 -60.88 46.08 79.88
CA LYS A 68 -61.43 47.39 80.21
C LYS A 68 -61.62 48.21 78.95
N THR A 69 -62.80 48.76 78.74
CA THR A 69 -63.08 49.70 77.65
C THR A 69 -62.43 51.06 77.90
N ASP A 70 -62.25 51.87 76.85
CA ASP A 70 -61.76 53.24 76.98
C ASP A 70 -62.87 54.26 77.31
N ARG A 71 -62.53 55.55 77.29
CA ARG A 71 -63.48 56.66 77.55
C ARG A 71 -64.64 56.75 76.53
N PHE A 72 -64.53 56.07 75.39
CA PHE A 72 -65.55 56.03 74.33
C PHE A 72 -66.31 54.69 74.32
N GLY A 73 -66.00 53.78 75.24
CA GLY A 73 -66.53 52.41 75.27
C GLY A 73 -65.85 51.48 74.27
N MET A 74 -64.75 51.90 73.66
CA MET A 74 -64.03 51.14 72.64
C MET A 74 -63.09 50.12 73.27
N PHE A 75 -62.93 48.99 72.59
CA PHE A 75 -61.91 47.99 72.87
C PHE A 75 -61.26 47.50 71.57
N VAL A 76 -59.98 47.14 71.67
CA VAL A 76 -59.20 46.54 70.58
C VAL A 76 -58.58 45.26 71.10
N ILE A 77 -58.75 44.17 70.36
CA ILE A 77 -58.29 42.85 70.75
C ILE A 77 -57.74 42.08 69.55
N GLY A 78 -56.83 41.15 69.82
CA GLY A 78 -56.46 40.10 68.88
C GLY A 78 -57.16 38.80 69.25
N ILE A 79 -58.09 38.30 68.44
CA ILE A 79 -58.73 37.00 68.63
C ILE A 79 -57.64 35.91 68.56
N GLY A 80 -57.56 35.05 69.59
CA GLY A 80 -56.49 34.06 69.73
C GLY A 80 -55.14 34.58 70.26
N SER A 81 -55.06 35.85 70.66
CA SER A 81 -53.85 36.42 71.28
C SER A 81 -53.72 36.10 72.78
N ALA A 82 -52.53 36.38 73.35
CA ALA A 82 -52.28 36.22 74.78
C ALA A 82 -53.23 37.09 75.64
N GLY A 83 -53.82 36.51 76.69
CA GLY A 83 -54.80 37.17 77.56
C GLY A 83 -56.25 36.71 77.36
N ALA A 84 -56.50 35.82 76.40
CA ALA A 84 -57.77 35.12 76.25
C ALA A 84 -57.71 33.69 76.78
N THR A 85 -58.84 33.21 77.31
CA THR A 85 -59.02 31.82 77.73
C THR A 85 -59.78 31.10 76.62
N SER A 86 -59.11 30.15 75.94
CA SER A 86 -59.78 29.31 74.95
C SER A 86 -60.82 28.42 75.63
N VAL A 87 -62.05 28.45 75.13
CA VAL A 87 -63.19 27.67 75.62
C VAL A 87 -63.42 26.44 74.74
N LEU A 88 -63.19 26.55 73.43
CA LEU A 88 -63.32 25.46 72.48
C LEU A 88 -62.22 25.53 71.41
N ASN A 89 -61.50 24.43 71.22
CA ASN A 89 -60.40 24.26 70.25
C ASN A 89 -59.31 25.35 70.34
N SER A 90 -58.48 25.49 69.30
CA SER A 90 -57.50 26.57 69.18
C SER A 90 -57.62 27.21 67.80
N LEU A 91 -57.27 28.49 67.68
CA LEU A 91 -57.34 29.21 66.41
C LEU A 91 -56.42 28.59 65.34
N ALA A 92 -55.29 28.01 65.75
CA ALA A 92 -54.36 27.29 64.88
C ALA A 92 -54.91 25.95 64.35
N GLY A 93 -55.89 25.36 65.06
CA GLY A 93 -56.53 24.10 64.67
C GLY A 93 -57.68 24.26 63.66
N ILE A 94 -58.08 25.49 63.32
CA ILE A 94 -59.12 25.72 62.31
C ILE A 94 -58.55 25.38 60.93
N ASN A 95 -59.16 24.41 60.24
CA ASN A 95 -58.89 24.18 58.83
C ASN A 95 -59.65 25.23 58.01
N TRP A 96 -58.91 26.24 57.56
CA TRP A 96 -59.49 27.35 56.83
C TRP A 96 -59.84 27.06 55.36
N SER A 97 -59.41 25.91 54.81
CA SER A 97 -59.68 25.51 53.41
C SER A 97 -60.85 24.54 53.25
N ILE A 98 -61.50 24.13 54.35
CA ILE A 98 -62.61 23.15 54.36
C ILE A 98 -63.76 23.70 55.22
N GLY A 99 -64.99 23.37 54.86
CA GLY A 99 -66.19 23.99 55.44
C GLY A 99 -66.39 25.39 54.86
N GLY A 100 -67.61 25.81 54.58
CA GLY A 100 -67.91 27.03 53.82
C GLY A 100 -67.48 28.34 54.50
N ASP A 101 -68.24 29.40 54.23
CA ASP A 101 -67.99 30.73 54.80
C ASP A 101 -67.88 30.69 56.33
N LYS A 102 -66.90 31.39 56.90
CA LYS A 102 -66.69 31.45 58.35
C LYS A 102 -67.39 32.67 58.93
N TYR A 103 -67.94 32.56 60.13
CA TYR A 103 -68.69 33.64 60.78
C TYR A 103 -68.18 33.90 62.19
N LEU A 104 -68.00 35.17 62.57
CA LEU A 104 -67.63 35.59 63.92
C LEU A 104 -68.88 36.03 64.70
N GLN A 105 -69.21 35.29 65.76
CA GLN A 105 -70.19 35.68 66.77
C GLN A 105 -69.50 36.41 67.91
N VAL A 106 -70.10 37.51 68.37
CA VAL A 106 -69.59 38.34 69.45
C VAL A 106 -70.62 38.44 70.56
N GLU A 107 -70.23 38.13 71.78
CA GLU A 107 -71.11 38.22 72.95
C GLU A 107 -70.45 39.03 74.06
N LEU A 108 -71.25 39.85 74.74
CA LEU A 108 -70.79 40.83 75.74
C LEU A 108 -71.39 40.53 77.11
N SER A 109 -70.54 40.57 78.14
CA SER A 109 -70.92 40.61 79.55
C SER A 109 -70.59 42.01 80.11
N PRO A 110 -71.57 42.93 80.22
CA PRO A 110 -71.31 44.34 80.57
C PRO A 110 -70.60 44.55 81.92
N ASN A 111 -70.78 43.64 82.88
CA ASN A 111 -70.17 43.70 84.21
C ASN A 111 -69.09 42.62 84.42
N ASN A 112 -68.69 41.91 83.35
CA ASN A 112 -67.73 40.81 83.41
C ASN A 112 -68.10 39.72 84.44
N ASN A 113 -69.39 39.40 84.56
CA ASN A 113 -69.92 38.47 85.57
C ASN A 113 -70.23 37.07 85.02
N GLY A 114 -69.80 36.78 83.78
CA GLY A 114 -70.02 35.51 83.10
C GLY A 114 -71.38 35.35 82.41
N SER A 115 -72.31 36.31 82.58
CA SER A 115 -73.55 36.35 81.79
C SER A 115 -73.31 37.10 80.48
N PHE A 116 -73.37 36.39 79.35
CA PHE A 116 -73.11 36.95 78.02
C PHE A 116 -74.42 37.23 77.27
N ILE A 117 -74.44 38.36 76.56
CA ILE A 117 -75.53 38.80 75.68
C ILE A 117 -74.99 38.78 74.26
N ASP A 118 -75.70 38.15 73.33
CA ASP A 118 -75.30 38.10 71.92
C ASP A 118 -75.39 39.49 71.27
N MET A 119 -74.27 39.95 70.72
CA MET A 119 -74.13 41.22 70.02
C MET A 119 -74.21 41.05 68.49
N GLY A 120 -74.39 39.81 68.02
CA GLY A 120 -74.59 39.46 66.62
C GLY A 120 -73.44 38.63 66.03
N THR A 121 -73.76 37.99 64.91
CA THR A 121 -72.84 37.17 64.12
C THR A 121 -72.63 37.77 62.74
N ALA A 122 -71.38 37.95 62.33
CA ALA A 122 -71.02 38.50 61.03
C ALA A 122 -70.12 37.54 60.23
N GLN A 123 -70.32 37.46 58.91
CA GLN A 123 -69.45 36.66 58.04
C GLN A 123 -68.05 37.28 57.95
N LEU A 124 -67.02 36.43 58.04
CA LEU A 124 -65.65 36.78 57.69
C LEU A 124 -65.53 36.68 56.16
N LEU A 125 -65.58 37.84 55.47
CA LEU A 125 -65.53 37.92 54.00
C LEU A 125 -64.19 37.49 53.39
N SER A 126 -63.15 37.30 54.20
CA SER A 126 -61.87 36.77 53.76
C SER A 126 -61.28 35.89 54.86
N VAL A 127 -60.89 34.68 54.48
CA VAL A 127 -60.01 33.84 55.30
C VAL A 127 -58.65 34.54 55.41
N PRO A 128 -58.01 34.60 56.59
CA PRO A 128 -56.72 35.25 56.69
C PRO A 128 -55.68 34.55 55.78
N TYR A 129 -55.23 35.27 54.76
CA TYR A 129 -54.44 34.79 53.62
C TYR A 129 -53.16 34.02 54.02
N ALA A 130 -52.61 34.30 55.21
CA ALA A 130 -51.43 33.64 55.75
C ALA A 130 -51.67 32.17 56.16
N PHE A 131 -52.91 31.78 56.47
CA PHE A 131 -53.20 30.42 56.94
C PHE A 131 -53.30 29.38 55.81
N LEU A 132 -53.54 29.82 54.55
CA LEU A 132 -53.61 28.92 53.39
C LEU A 132 -52.23 28.56 52.82
N ALA A 133 -51.22 29.41 53.01
CA ALA A 133 -49.89 29.26 52.39
C ALA A 133 -49.00 28.18 53.02
N GLN A 134 -49.34 27.67 54.21
CA GLN A 134 -48.47 26.74 54.96
C GLN A 134 -48.49 25.30 54.43
N ASN A 135 -49.53 24.90 53.66
CA ASN A 135 -49.74 23.50 53.23
C ASN A 135 -49.93 23.30 51.71
N ALA A 136 -49.62 24.29 50.88
CA ALA A 136 -49.79 24.16 49.43
C ALA A 136 -48.61 23.43 48.77
N ASN A 137 -48.84 22.19 48.30
CA ASN A 137 -47.94 21.55 47.31
C ASN A 137 -48.12 22.26 45.96
N PRO A 138 -47.03 22.57 45.22
CA PRO A 138 -47.16 23.15 43.89
C PRO A 138 -47.90 22.18 42.97
N ILE A 139 -49.00 22.63 42.37
CA ILE A 139 -49.80 21.93 41.38
C ILE A 139 -49.81 22.76 40.09
N GLY A 140 -49.77 22.09 38.92
CA GLY A 140 -49.77 22.76 37.61
C GLY A 140 -48.48 22.60 36.81
N GLN A 141 -48.34 23.40 35.74
CA GLN A 141 -47.17 23.38 34.87
C GLN A 141 -45.92 23.86 35.62
N ALA A 142 -44.82 23.13 35.46
CA ALA A 142 -43.51 23.61 35.89
C ALA A 142 -43.05 24.77 35.01
N GLY A 143 -42.33 25.71 35.63
CA GLY A 143 -41.78 26.88 34.96
C GLY A 143 -40.25 26.93 35.02
N GLY A 144 -39.66 27.80 34.20
CA GLY A 144 -38.21 27.98 34.13
C GLY A 144 -37.52 26.82 33.41
N ASP A 145 -36.58 26.17 34.10
CA ASP A 145 -35.71 25.11 33.55
C ASP A 145 -36.36 23.73 33.53
N LEU A 146 -37.57 23.65 34.05
CA LEU A 146 -38.34 22.43 34.18
C LEU A 146 -39.60 22.53 33.31
N THR A 147 -39.93 21.46 32.61
CA THR A 147 -41.18 21.28 31.86
C THR A 147 -41.99 20.13 32.45
N GLY A 148 -43.21 19.94 31.96
CA GLY A 148 -44.16 18.97 32.51
C GLY A 148 -44.96 19.54 33.67
N THR A 149 -45.53 18.66 34.50
CA THR A 149 -46.43 19.03 35.59
C THR A 149 -45.90 18.52 36.92
N TYR A 150 -46.04 19.32 37.98
CA TYR A 150 -45.78 18.86 39.35
C TYR A 150 -46.66 17.65 39.68
N PRO A 151 -46.17 16.68 40.48
CA PRO A 151 -44.93 16.73 41.27
C PRO A 151 -43.65 16.30 40.54
N ASN A 152 -43.74 15.75 39.32
CA ASN A 152 -42.60 15.15 38.61
C ASN A 152 -42.26 15.91 37.32
N PRO A 153 -41.84 17.19 37.39
CA PRO A 153 -41.38 17.88 36.21
C PRO A 153 -40.02 17.33 35.76
N VAL A 154 -39.74 17.45 34.46
CA VAL A 154 -38.47 17.05 33.85
C VAL A 154 -37.71 18.28 33.40
N ILE A 155 -36.40 18.16 33.20
CA ILE A 155 -35.58 19.27 32.68
C ILE A 155 -36.04 19.60 31.25
N ALA A 156 -36.26 20.87 30.96
CA ALA A 156 -36.66 21.31 29.62
C ALA A 156 -35.55 21.00 28.60
N ASN A 157 -35.93 20.69 27.36
CA ASN A 157 -34.94 20.54 26.30
C ASN A 157 -34.16 21.86 26.12
N GLY A 158 -32.83 21.80 26.19
CA GLY A 158 -31.97 22.97 26.12
C GLY A 158 -31.92 23.84 27.40
N ALA A 159 -32.56 23.44 28.50
CA ALA A 159 -32.50 24.21 29.76
C ALA A 159 -31.09 24.28 30.33
N ILE A 160 -30.27 23.23 30.14
CA ILE A 160 -28.88 23.20 30.61
C ILE A 160 -27.99 23.95 29.61
N ASN A 161 -27.53 25.13 30.01
CA ASN A 161 -26.63 25.98 29.24
C ASN A 161 -25.31 26.20 30.00
N THR A 162 -24.36 26.89 29.37
CA THR A 162 -23.02 27.14 29.94
C THR A 162 -23.06 27.90 31.26
N ALA A 163 -24.05 28.76 31.52
CA ALA A 163 -24.15 29.47 32.79
C ALA A 163 -24.63 28.57 33.95
N LYS A 164 -25.25 27.43 33.63
CA LYS A 164 -25.77 26.44 34.60
C LYS A 164 -24.83 25.26 34.82
N LEU A 165 -23.78 25.14 34.01
CA LEU A 165 -22.68 24.20 34.19
C LEU A 165 -21.42 24.98 34.57
N LEU A 166 -20.92 24.80 35.78
CA LEU A 166 -19.64 25.39 36.18
C LEU A 166 -18.48 24.81 35.34
N ASP A 167 -17.41 25.59 35.17
CA ASP A 167 -16.19 25.11 34.52
C ASP A 167 -15.68 23.83 35.21
N GLY A 168 -15.49 22.77 34.43
CA GLY A 168 -15.07 21.44 34.93
C GLY A 168 -16.18 20.62 35.60
N ALA A 169 -17.44 21.07 35.60
CA ALA A 169 -18.55 20.31 36.19
C ALA A 169 -18.81 18.97 35.49
N VAL A 170 -18.51 18.87 34.20
CA VAL A 170 -18.57 17.62 33.41
C VAL A 170 -17.17 17.01 33.33
N THR A 171 -16.90 16.05 34.22
CA THR A 171 -15.65 15.28 34.25
C THR A 171 -15.75 14.08 33.32
N THR A 172 -14.61 13.49 32.95
CA THR A 172 -14.57 12.27 32.13
C THR A 172 -15.40 11.13 32.72
N THR A 173 -15.44 10.98 34.03
CA THR A 173 -16.28 9.97 34.73
C THR A 173 -17.79 10.22 34.63
N LYS A 174 -18.23 11.44 34.32
CA LYS A 174 -19.64 11.78 34.09
C LYS A 174 -20.06 11.56 32.64
N ILE A 175 -19.12 11.22 31.77
CA ILE A 175 -19.31 10.94 30.35
C ILE A 175 -19.00 9.45 30.15
N ALA A 176 -19.98 8.64 29.73
CA ALA A 176 -19.70 7.25 29.40
C ALA A 176 -18.76 7.15 28.18
N ASP A 177 -17.94 6.12 28.13
CA ASP A 177 -17.02 5.88 27.00
C ASP A 177 -17.80 5.90 25.67
N HIS A 178 -17.23 6.58 24.67
CA HIS A 178 -17.83 6.78 23.34
C HIS A 178 -19.19 7.51 23.27
N SER A 179 -19.72 8.04 24.37
CA SER A 179 -21.04 8.69 24.38
C SER A 179 -21.10 10.04 23.65
N ILE A 180 -19.93 10.68 23.48
CA ILE A 180 -19.73 11.87 22.65
C ILE A 180 -19.18 11.43 21.29
N THR A 181 -20.06 11.37 20.29
CA THR A 181 -19.69 11.06 18.90
C THR A 181 -19.01 12.26 18.25
N ALA A 182 -18.24 12.03 17.17
CA ALA A 182 -17.59 13.09 16.39
C ALA A 182 -18.58 14.20 15.95
N SER A 183 -19.83 13.86 15.66
CA SER A 183 -20.91 14.81 15.34
C SER A 183 -21.40 15.66 16.52
N LYS A 184 -21.14 15.23 17.76
CA LYS A 184 -21.51 15.93 19.00
C LYS A 184 -20.39 16.83 19.52
N MET A 185 -19.16 16.66 19.04
CA MET A 185 -18.10 17.65 19.24
C MET A 185 -18.23 18.73 18.19
N ASN A 186 -18.48 19.97 18.63
CA ASN A 186 -18.36 21.12 17.74
C ASN A 186 -16.90 21.21 17.23
N ILE A 187 -16.66 21.95 16.15
CA ILE A 187 -15.29 22.21 15.66
C ILE A 187 -14.52 22.94 16.78
N ILE A 188 -13.75 22.18 17.56
CA ILE A 188 -12.93 22.69 18.67
C ILE A 188 -11.45 22.48 18.33
N PRO A 189 -10.56 23.43 18.72
CA PRO A 189 -9.13 23.29 18.50
C PRO A 189 -8.57 22.02 19.15
N ALA A 190 -7.73 21.31 18.41
CA ALA A 190 -6.92 20.24 18.96
C ALA A 190 -5.83 20.80 19.89
N GLY A 191 -5.34 19.97 20.83
CA GLY A 191 -4.29 20.36 21.77
C GLY A 191 -3.22 19.29 21.94
N GLY A 192 -2.10 19.67 22.55
CA GLY A 192 -0.94 18.79 22.72
C GLY A 192 -0.16 18.63 21.42
N ASP A 193 0.01 17.39 20.96
CA ASP A 193 0.76 17.02 19.75
C ASP A 193 -0.01 17.18 18.45
N LEU A 194 -1.24 17.66 18.55
CA LEU A 194 -2.20 17.76 17.47
C LEU A 194 -2.62 19.23 17.32
N THR A 195 -2.68 19.72 16.07
CA THR A 195 -3.26 21.01 15.68
C THR A 195 -4.48 20.82 14.78
N GLY A 196 -5.08 21.93 14.34
CA GLY A 196 -6.34 21.90 13.61
C GLY A 196 -7.52 21.71 14.57
N THR A 197 -8.57 21.03 14.12
CA THR A 197 -9.82 20.94 14.86
C THR A 197 -10.38 19.52 14.83
N TYR A 198 -10.97 19.08 15.94
CA TYR A 198 -11.69 17.81 15.96
C TYR A 198 -12.90 17.84 15.01
N PRO A 199 -13.27 16.69 14.39
CA PRO A 199 -12.75 15.34 14.66
C PRO A 199 -11.47 14.96 13.90
N ASN A 200 -10.99 15.80 12.98
CA ASN A 200 -9.84 15.49 12.12
C ASN A 200 -8.64 16.41 12.42
N PRO A 201 -8.05 16.33 13.62
CA PRO A 201 -6.86 17.10 13.91
C PRO A 201 -5.67 16.53 13.10
N ILE A 202 -4.70 17.39 12.82
CA ILE A 202 -3.43 17.03 12.17
C ILE A 202 -2.32 17.02 13.22
N ILE A 203 -1.27 16.23 13.00
CA ILE A 203 -0.09 16.25 13.87
C ILE A 203 0.60 17.62 13.73
N ASP A 204 0.92 18.25 14.87
CA ASP A 204 1.59 19.54 14.85
C ASP A 204 3.01 19.45 14.26
N THR A 205 3.44 20.54 13.63
CA THR A 205 4.80 20.63 13.07
C THR A 205 5.82 20.53 14.19
N GLY A 206 6.66 19.49 14.14
CA GLY A 206 7.66 19.22 15.19
C GLY A 206 7.12 18.46 16.41
N ALA A 207 5.85 18.04 16.41
CA ALA A 207 5.32 17.20 17.48
C ALA A 207 6.05 15.87 17.58
N ILE A 208 6.47 15.28 16.45
CA ILE A 208 7.26 14.04 16.40
C ILE A 208 8.73 14.37 16.63
N ASN A 209 9.22 14.13 17.85
CA ASN A 209 10.61 14.32 18.26
C ASN A 209 11.27 12.97 18.63
N THR A 210 12.56 13.01 18.97
CA THR A 210 13.35 11.82 19.27
C THR A 210 12.89 11.04 20.51
N ILE A 211 12.04 11.61 21.37
CA ILE A 211 11.47 10.90 22.53
C ILE A 211 10.23 10.10 22.11
N LYS A 212 9.52 10.54 21.06
CA LYS A 212 8.29 9.89 20.55
C LYS A 212 8.55 8.87 19.45
N LEU A 213 9.76 8.86 18.88
CA LEU A 213 10.26 7.80 18.03
C LEU A 213 11.31 7.02 18.80
N LEU A 214 11.00 5.78 19.18
CA LEU A 214 12.00 4.87 19.76
C LEU A 214 13.13 4.61 18.74
N ASP A 215 14.30 4.23 19.24
CA ASP A 215 15.39 3.75 18.39
C ASP A 215 14.89 2.62 17.47
N ALA A 216 15.22 2.71 16.18
CA ALA A 216 14.74 1.81 15.12
C ALA A 216 13.21 1.79 14.88
N ALA A 217 12.43 2.70 15.46
CA ALA A 217 10.98 2.77 15.21
C ALA A 217 10.63 3.11 13.76
N VAL A 218 11.51 3.82 13.05
CA VAL A 218 11.39 4.08 11.61
C VAL A 218 12.32 3.11 10.87
N THR A 219 11.76 2.00 10.42
CA THR A 219 12.45 0.99 9.61
C THR A 219 12.40 1.39 8.13
N THR A 220 13.24 0.76 7.31
CA THR A 220 13.25 0.98 5.85
C THR A 220 11.89 0.76 5.22
N THR A 221 11.09 -0.20 5.70
CA THR A 221 9.71 -0.47 5.25
C THR A 221 8.69 0.61 5.63
N LYS A 222 8.95 1.41 6.66
CA LYS A 222 8.09 2.54 7.06
C LYS A 222 8.37 3.82 6.27
N ILE A 223 9.45 3.81 5.48
CA ILE A 223 9.85 4.91 4.60
C ILE A 223 9.57 4.44 3.17
N ALA A 224 8.61 5.06 2.47
CA ALA A 224 8.39 4.74 1.06
C ALA A 224 9.66 5.04 0.24
N ASP A 225 9.91 4.27 -0.81
CA ASP A 225 11.07 4.49 -1.68
C ASP A 225 11.09 5.93 -2.20
N HIS A 226 12.26 6.56 -2.19
CA HIS A 226 12.49 7.98 -2.55
C HIS A 226 11.74 9.03 -1.70
N SER A 227 11.00 8.63 -0.66
CA SER A 227 10.24 9.57 0.17
C SER A 227 11.16 10.47 1.01
N ILE A 228 12.39 10.05 1.27
CA ILE A 228 13.46 10.86 1.86
C ILE A 228 14.38 11.33 0.74
N THR A 229 14.07 12.50 0.18
CA THR A 229 14.89 13.18 -0.83
C THR A 229 16.14 13.77 -0.18
N GLY A 230 17.19 14.04 -0.97
CA GLY A 230 18.41 14.67 -0.47
C GLY A 230 18.17 16.02 0.24
N SER A 231 17.12 16.75 -0.12
CA SER A 231 16.66 17.96 0.58
C SER A 231 16.06 17.70 1.97
N LYS A 232 15.57 16.49 2.24
CA LYS A 232 14.94 16.07 3.51
C LYS A 232 15.94 15.51 4.53
N LEU A 233 17.14 15.10 4.10
CA LEU A 233 18.20 14.59 4.99
C LEU A 233 18.97 15.71 5.72
N GLY A 234 18.82 16.97 5.30
CA GLY A 234 19.60 18.09 5.85
C GLY A 234 21.11 17.95 5.61
N ILE A 235 21.90 18.84 6.18
CA ILE A 235 23.37 18.75 6.16
C ILE A 235 23.79 17.73 7.24
N ILE A 236 23.80 16.46 6.87
CA ILE A 236 24.27 15.37 7.74
C ILE A 236 25.45 14.63 7.09
N PRO A 237 26.39 14.07 7.89
CA PRO A 237 27.49 13.28 7.36
C PRO A 237 27.00 12.05 6.58
N ALA A 238 27.61 11.79 5.43
CA ALA A 238 27.40 10.54 4.70
C ALA A 238 28.09 9.36 5.40
N GLY A 239 27.51 8.17 5.28
CA GLY A 239 28.02 6.93 5.89
C GLY A 239 28.43 5.88 4.85
N GLY A 240 29.17 4.87 5.31
CA GLY A 240 29.62 3.75 4.47
C GLY A 240 30.72 4.15 3.48
N ASP A 241 30.48 3.86 2.19
CA ASP A 241 31.43 4.11 1.09
C ASP A 241 31.47 5.58 0.63
N LEU A 242 30.67 6.44 1.26
CA LEU A 242 30.51 7.83 0.92
C LEU A 242 31.04 8.71 2.07
N TYR A 243 31.77 9.77 1.73
CA TYR A 243 32.31 10.79 2.62
C TYR A 243 31.72 12.17 2.28
N GLY A 244 31.72 13.10 3.23
CA GLY A 244 31.14 14.43 3.06
C GLY A 244 29.72 14.51 3.62
N ILE A 245 28.89 15.37 3.03
CA ILE A 245 27.54 15.69 3.52
C ILE A 245 26.48 15.48 2.42
N TYR A 246 25.29 15.00 2.79
CA TYR A 246 24.14 14.99 1.89
C TYR A 246 23.72 16.44 1.53
N PRO A 247 23.16 16.67 0.31
CA PRO A 247 22.79 15.68 -0.71
C PRO A 247 23.92 15.25 -1.65
N ASN A 248 25.10 15.86 -1.59
CA ASN A 248 26.19 15.66 -2.55
C ASN A 248 27.42 15.01 -1.90
N PRO A 249 27.32 13.78 -1.35
CA PRO A 249 28.49 13.11 -0.83
C PRO A 249 29.40 12.66 -1.98
N ILE A 250 30.68 12.49 -1.66
CA ILE A 250 31.70 11.98 -2.58
C ILE A 250 32.10 10.56 -2.16
N ILE A 251 32.64 9.78 -3.08
CA ILE A 251 33.19 8.45 -2.74
C ILE A 251 34.39 8.66 -1.81
N ALA A 252 34.42 7.92 -0.69
CA ALA A 252 35.49 8.02 0.28
C ALA A 252 36.82 7.48 -0.30
N ASN A 253 37.95 8.07 0.11
CA ASN A 253 39.26 7.65 -0.38
C ASN A 253 39.53 6.17 -0.08
N GLY A 254 39.93 5.41 -1.10
CA GLY A 254 40.35 4.01 -0.95
C GLY A 254 39.21 2.99 -0.82
N VAL A 255 37.93 3.41 -0.86
CA VAL A 255 36.80 2.47 -0.71
C VAL A 255 36.48 1.69 -1.98
N VAL A 256 36.96 2.11 -3.15
CA VAL A 256 36.85 1.35 -4.40
C VAL A 256 37.92 0.24 -4.39
N THR A 257 37.55 -0.91 -3.85
CA THR A 257 38.37 -2.13 -3.82
C THR A 257 38.10 -3.00 -5.04
N THR A 258 38.97 -3.99 -5.29
CA THR A 258 38.80 -4.95 -6.40
C THR A 258 37.47 -5.70 -6.34
N SER A 259 36.95 -6.00 -5.14
CA SER A 259 35.63 -6.64 -4.97
C SER A 259 34.43 -5.74 -5.35
N LYS A 260 34.63 -4.42 -5.45
CA LYS A 260 33.57 -3.46 -5.82
C LYS A 260 33.62 -3.07 -7.30
N LEU A 261 34.61 -3.56 -8.03
CA LEU A 261 34.69 -3.46 -9.48
C LEU A 261 34.54 -4.88 -10.04
N ALA A 262 33.44 -5.15 -10.73
CA ALA A 262 33.29 -6.41 -11.44
C ALA A 262 34.44 -6.61 -12.46
N ASP A 263 34.75 -7.86 -12.80
CA ASP A 263 35.76 -8.17 -13.82
C ASP A 263 35.41 -7.44 -15.13
N SER A 264 36.40 -6.78 -15.73
CA SER A 264 36.24 -5.91 -16.92
C SER A 264 35.34 -4.67 -16.74
N ALA A 265 34.97 -4.30 -15.50
CA ALA A 265 34.11 -3.13 -15.26
C ALA A 265 34.73 -1.80 -15.71
N ILE A 266 36.07 -1.68 -15.72
CA ILE A 266 36.77 -0.49 -16.22
C ILE A 266 37.11 -0.71 -17.69
N THR A 267 36.23 -0.22 -18.56
CA THR A 267 36.41 -0.23 -20.02
C THR A 267 37.17 1.01 -20.48
N THR A 268 37.67 0.99 -21.72
CA THR A 268 38.44 2.11 -22.29
C THR A 268 37.68 3.44 -22.25
N VAL A 269 36.35 3.45 -22.44
CA VAL A 269 35.54 4.67 -22.37
C VAL A 269 35.42 5.26 -20.96
N LYS A 270 35.60 4.43 -19.91
CA LYS A 270 35.58 4.86 -18.50
C LYS A 270 36.92 5.45 -18.05
N ILE A 271 37.96 5.31 -18.87
CA ILE A 271 39.28 5.90 -18.66
C ILE A 271 39.39 7.10 -19.60
N LYS A 272 39.54 8.29 -19.06
CA LYS A 272 39.81 9.46 -19.89
C LYS A 272 41.14 9.25 -20.63
N ASP A 273 41.20 9.59 -21.91
CA ASP A 273 42.44 9.52 -22.69
C ASP A 273 43.61 10.19 -21.95
N SER A 274 44.75 9.50 -21.91
CA SER A 274 45.97 9.90 -21.18
C SER A 274 45.87 9.96 -19.65
N SER A 275 44.76 9.53 -19.01
CA SER A 275 44.65 9.59 -17.55
C SER A 275 45.48 8.55 -16.81
N ILE A 276 45.88 7.46 -17.48
CA ILE A 276 46.82 6.47 -16.96
C ILE A 276 48.22 6.84 -17.46
N THR A 277 49.03 7.43 -16.57
CA THR A 277 50.43 7.78 -16.84
C THR A 277 51.34 6.61 -16.54
N LEU A 278 52.56 6.60 -17.08
CA LEU A 278 53.57 5.57 -16.78
C LEU A 278 53.83 5.41 -15.27
N SER A 279 53.74 6.49 -14.49
CA SER A 279 53.85 6.46 -13.03
C SER A 279 52.67 5.79 -12.31
N LYS A 280 51.52 5.62 -12.98
CA LYS A 280 50.32 4.94 -12.46
C LYS A 280 50.31 3.45 -12.77
N LEU A 281 51.31 2.95 -13.48
CA LEU A 281 51.49 1.54 -13.82
C LEU A 281 52.65 0.96 -13.00
N ALA A 282 52.49 -0.30 -12.56
CA ALA A 282 53.53 -0.98 -11.82
C ALA A 282 54.80 -1.19 -12.69
N PRO A 283 56.02 -1.18 -12.10
CA PRO A 283 57.25 -1.46 -12.83
C PRO A 283 57.17 -2.81 -13.56
N GLY A 284 57.35 -2.82 -14.89
CA GLY A 284 57.32 -4.03 -15.72
C GLY A 284 56.10 -4.19 -16.64
N ILE A 285 55.09 -3.31 -16.58
CA ILE A 285 54.00 -3.28 -17.57
C ILE A 285 54.50 -2.64 -18.88
N THR A 286 54.76 -3.48 -19.90
CA THR A 286 55.03 -3.04 -21.28
C THR A 286 53.73 -2.73 -22.02
N ILE A 287 53.41 -1.44 -22.14
CA ILE A 287 52.43 -0.96 -23.13
C ILE A 287 53.18 -0.87 -24.47
N GLY A 288 52.68 -1.54 -25.51
CA GLY A 288 53.26 -1.42 -26.86
C GLY A 288 53.40 0.07 -27.20
N ALA A 289 54.59 0.50 -27.63
CA ALA A 289 54.88 1.91 -27.85
C ALA A 289 53.76 2.54 -28.69
N SER A 290 53.21 3.66 -28.22
CA SER A 290 52.25 4.49 -28.95
C SER A 290 52.61 5.96 -28.71
N GLY A 291 52.38 6.80 -29.72
CA GLY A 291 52.85 8.19 -29.75
C GLY A 291 53.94 8.43 -30.79
N SER A 292 54.39 9.69 -30.90
CA SER A 292 55.42 10.13 -31.85
C SER A 292 56.75 9.44 -31.60
N ALA A 293 57.34 8.87 -32.64
CA ALA A 293 58.70 8.34 -32.59
C ALA A 293 59.72 9.48 -32.45
N GLY A 294 60.81 9.22 -31.73
CA GLY A 294 61.87 10.19 -31.47
C GLY A 294 63.25 9.70 -31.96
N GLY A 295 64.19 10.64 -32.07
CA GLY A 295 65.55 10.36 -32.55
C GLY A 295 65.59 10.11 -34.06
N ASP A 296 66.16 8.98 -34.46
CA ASP A 296 66.37 8.59 -35.87
C ASP A 296 65.08 8.15 -36.58
N LEU A 297 63.98 8.06 -35.85
CA LEU A 297 62.69 7.62 -36.32
C LEU A 297 61.66 8.77 -36.26
N SER A 298 60.80 8.85 -37.27
CA SER A 298 59.63 9.74 -37.38
C SER A 298 58.32 8.96 -37.49
N GLY A 299 57.19 9.66 -37.44
CA GLY A 299 55.86 9.05 -37.47
C GLY A 299 55.43 8.59 -36.08
N THR A 300 54.55 7.60 -36.01
CA THR A 300 53.99 7.09 -34.74
C THR A 300 54.16 5.59 -34.64
N TYR A 301 54.46 5.09 -33.45
CA TYR A 301 54.43 3.65 -33.18
C TYR A 301 53.03 3.07 -33.38
N PRO A 302 52.89 1.78 -33.75
CA PRO A 302 53.93 0.75 -33.83
C PRO A 302 54.78 0.78 -35.12
N ASN A 303 54.42 1.58 -36.12
CA ASN A 303 55.05 1.59 -37.44
C ASN A 303 55.79 2.91 -37.72
N PRO A 304 56.83 3.28 -36.96
CA PRO A 304 57.59 4.47 -37.26
C PRO A 304 58.42 4.29 -38.55
N THR A 305 58.74 5.40 -39.19
CA THR A 305 59.61 5.47 -40.39
C THR A 305 60.95 6.08 -40.02
N ILE A 306 62.01 5.84 -40.78
CA ILE A 306 63.33 6.46 -40.53
C ILE A 306 63.29 7.92 -40.99
N ASN A 307 63.76 8.85 -40.15
CA ASN A 307 63.86 10.26 -40.47
C ASN A 307 64.76 10.50 -41.70
N THR A 308 64.42 11.47 -42.55
CA THR A 308 65.28 11.85 -43.69
C THR A 308 66.65 12.29 -43.19
N GLY A 309 67.72 11.61 -43.63
CA GLY A 309 69.10 11.88 -43.21
C GLY A 309 69.54 11.22 -41.89
N ALA A 310 68.69 10.41 -41.25
CA ALA A 310 69.02 9.77 -39.98
C ALA A 310 70.16 8.74 -40.07
N ILE A 311 70.36 8.12 -41.24
CA ILE A 311 71.50 7.23 -41.51
C ILE A 311 72.70 8.07 -41.97
N ASN A 312 73.66 8.29 -41.07
CA ASN A 312 74.90 9.03 -41.33
C ASN A 312 76.12 8.09 -41.28
N THR A 313 77.30 8.63 -41.59
CA THR A 313 78.55 7.86 -41.67
C THR A 313 78.97 7.19 -40.36
N VAL A 314 78.47 7.65 -39.21
CA VAL A 314 78.75 7.02 -37.90
C VAL A 314 77.87 5.78 -37.68
N LYS A 315 76.69 5.74 -38.31
CA LYS A 315 75.69 4.67 -38.18
C LYS A 315 75.84 3.56 -39.23
N LEU A 316 76.68 3.77 -40.24
CA LEU A 316 77.12 2.75 -41.18
C LEU A 316 78.61 2.47 -40.92
N LEU A 317 78.91 1.29 -40.38
CA LEU A 317 80.29 0.83 -40.25
C LEU A 317 80.94 0.69 -41.64
N ASP A 318 82.28 0.80 -41.71
CA ASP A 318 83.04 0.53 -42.93
C ASP A 318 82.68 -0.86 -43.48
N ALA A 319 82.43 -0.93 -44.80
CA ALA A 319 81.96 -2.12 -45.51
C ALA A 319 80.57 -2.68 -45.12
N ALA A 320 79.76 -1.96 -44.32
CA ALA A 320 78.43 -2.44 -43.93
C ALA A 320 77.45 -2.60 -45.10
N VAL A 321 77.62 -1.84 -46.18
CA VAL A 321 76.84 -1.96 -47.43
C VAL A 321 77.64 -2.75 -48.45
N THR A 322 77.26 -4.01 -48.66
CA THR A 322 77.87 -4.92 -49.64
C THR A 322 77.06 -4.97 -50.93
N THR A 323 77.65 -5.47 -52.02
CA THR A 323 77.01 -5.56 -53.34
C THR A 323 75.60 -6.19 -53.32
N PRO A 324 75.36 -7.32 -52.62
CA PRO A 324 74.01 -7.89 -52.53
C PRO A 324 72.99 -7.06 -51.74
N LYS A 325 73.45 -6.12 -50.89
CA LYS A 325 72.58 -5.22 -50.11
C LYS A 325 72.08 -4.03 -50.94
N ILE A 326 72.58 -3.88 -52.16
CA ILE A 326 72.17 -2.86 -53.13
C ILE A 326 71.48 -3.59 -54.28
N ALA A 327 70.18 -3.35 -54.46
CA ALA A 327 69.47 -3.92 -55.60
C ALA A 327 70.04 -3.36 -56.93
N ASP A 328 70.04 -4.18 -57.98
CA ASP A 328 70.52 -3.77 -59.31
C ASP A 328 69.86 -2.44 -59.75
N HIS A 329 70.68 -1.50 -60.21
CA HIS A 329 70.29 -0.13 -60.61
C HIS A 329 69.74 0.81 -59.50
N SER A 330 69.74 0.43 -58.22
CA SER A 330 69.20 1.28 -57.14
C SER A 330 70.08 2.49 -56.77
N VAL A 331 71.37 2.43 -57.11
CA VAL A 331 72.29 3.59 -57.05
C VAL A 331 72.42 4.18 -58.45
N THR A 332 71.81 5.35 -58.65
CA THR A 332 71.85 6.09 -59.91
C THR A 332 73.15 6.88 -60.06
N MET A 333 73.56 7.17 -61.29
CA MET A 333 74.83 7.87 -61.57
C MET A 333 74.94 9.25 -60.88
N SER A 334 73.82 9.90 -60.58
CA SER A 334 73.76 11.15 -59.78
C SER A 334 74.23 10.99 -58.33
N LYS A 335 74.31 9.76 -57.81
CA LYS A 335 74.75 9.43 -56.46
C LYS A 335 76.25 9.12 -56.37
N PHE A 336 76.96 9.04 -57.51
CA PHE A 336 78.41 8.98 -57.58
C PHE A 336 78.96 10.39 -57.81
N GLY A 337 79.82 10.88 -56.90
CA GLY A 337 80.64 12.06 -57.15
C GLY A 337 81.66 11.79 -58.27
N ILE A 338 82.34 12.83 -58.72
CA ILE A 338 83.40 12.77 -59.74
C ILE A 338 84.40 11.66 -59.39
N ILE A 339 84.36 10.55 -60.12
CA ILE A 339 85.31 9.43 -60.00
C ILE A 339 86.07 9.24 -61.31
N PRO A 340 87.37 8.89 -61.27
CA PRO A 340 88.17 8.63 -62.47
C PRO A 340 87.62 7.46 -63.27
N ALA A 341 87.53 7.61 -64.58
CA ALA A 341 87.28 6.50 -65.49
C ALA A 341 88.52 5.61 -65.63
N SER A 342 88.33 4.34 -65.98
CA SER A 342 89.42 3.37 -66.17
C SER A 342 89.17 2.49 -67.41
N GLY A 343 90.22 1.79 -67.88
CA GLY A 343 90.16 0.92 -69.07
C GLY A 343 90.26 1.69 -70.39
N ASP A 344 89.38 1.39 -71.34
CA ASP A 344 89.31 2.02 -72.68
C ASP A 344 88.81 3.49 -72.66
N LEU A 345 88.40 3.95 -71.47
CA LEU A 345 87.83 5.27 -71.21
C LEU A 345 88.78 6.11 -70.34
N THR A 346 88.82 7.41 -70.61
CA THR A 346 89.56 8.43 -69.84
C THR A 346 88.62 9.52 -69.35
N GLY A 347 89.07 10.36 -68.42
CA GLY A 347 88.25 11.43 -67.83
C GLY A 347 87.53 10.98 -66.56
N ILE A 348 86.35 11.54 -66.32
CA ILE A 348 85.57 11.36 -65.10
C ILE A 348 84.12 10.96 -65.43
N TYR A 349 83.53 10.06 -64.63
CA TYR A 349 82.10 9.79 -64.73
C TYR A 349 81.28 11.02 -64.27
N PRO A 350 80.12 11.28 -64.89
CA PRO A 350 79.38 10.43 -65.83
C PRO A 350 79.74 10.62 -67.32
N PHE A 351 80.69 11.50 -67.68
CA PHE A 351 81.03 11.81 -69.07
C PHE A 351 82.48 11.42 -69.43
N PRO A 352 82.87 10.14 -69.35
CA PRO A 352 84.19 9.75 -69.81
C PRO A 352 84.30 9.83 -71.33
N THR A 353 85.50 10.11 -71.83
CA THR A 353 85.82 10.11 -73.25
C THR A 353 86.63 8.88 -73.62
N ILE A 354 86.43 8.32 -74.81
CA ILE A 354 87.27 7.23 -75.34
C ILE A 354 88.72 7.74 -75.41
N ALA A 355 89.68 6.98 -74.89
CA ALA A 355 91.07 7.40 -74.93
C ALA A 355 91.58 7.49 -76.38
N ASN A 356 92.47 8.45 -76.63
CA ASN A 356 92.97 8.70 -77.98
C ASN A 356 93.72 7.45 -78.51
N GLY A 357 93.44 7.06 -79.76
CA GLY A 357 94.06 5.89 -80.40
C GLY A 357 93.54 4.51 -79.96
N VAL A 358 92.54 4.44 -79.08
CA VAL A 358 92.03 3.16 -78.55
C VAL A 358 91.17 2.39 -79.56
N VAL A 359 90.56 3.07 -80.53
CA VAL A 359 89.81 2.42 -81.62
C VAL A 359 90.79 1.92 -82.69
N SER A 360 91.31 0.71 -82.50
CA SER A 360 92.13 0.02 -83.49
C SER A 360 91.27 -0.75 -84.50
N THR A 361 91.88 -1.19 -85.61
CA THR A 361 91.22 -2.02 -86.62
C THR A 361 90.62 -3.31 -86.05
N VAL A 362 91.16 -3.81 -84.93
CA VAL A 362 90.64 -5.01 -84.24
C VAL A 362 89.38 -4.72 -83.42
N LYS A 363 89.14 -3.45 -83.06
CA LYS A 363 87.95 -3.00 -82.32
C LYS A 363 86.80 -2.56 -83.24
N VAL A 364 87.02 -2.54 -84.56
CA VAL A 364 85.99 -2.31 -85.57
C VAL A 364 85.81 -3.61 -86.35
N ALA A 365 84.69 -4.30 -86.15
CA ALA A 365 84.42 -5.54 -86.89
C ALA A 365 84.31 -5.28 -88.41
N ASP A 366 84.60 -6.30 -89.23
CA ASP A 366 84.41 -6.22 -90.68
C ASP A 366 82.97 -5.80 -91.00
N LEU A 367 82.81 -4.84 -91.92
CA LEU A 367 81.53 -4.20 -92.29
C LEU A 367 80.82 -3.41 -91.16
N ALA A 368 81.48 -3.17 -90.02
CA ALA A 368 80.84 -2.46 -88.91
C ALA A 368 80.50 -0.98 -89.22
N ILE A 369 81.16 -0.35 -90.19
CA ILE A 369 80.81 1.00 -90.67
C ILE A 369 79.85 0.88 -91.86
N THR A 370 78.55 0.99 -91.57
CA THR A 370 77.46 1.03 -92.54
C THR A 370 77.24 2.45 -93.06
N THR A 371 76.51 2.62 -94.15
CA THR A 371 76.20 3.95 -94.72
C THR A 371 75.56 4.89 -93.69
N SER A 372 74.68 4.40 -92.81
CA SER A 372 74.06 5.19 -91.73
C SER A 372 75.02 5.63 -90.61
N LYS A 373 76.18 4.97 -90.48
CA LYS A 373 77.23 5.31 -89.49
C LYS A 373 78.23 6.33 -90.04
N LEU A 374 78.11 6.69 -91.32
CA LEU A 374 78.76 7.82 -91.95
C LEU A 374 77.70 8.92 -92.09
N ALA A 375 77.90 10.08 -91.48
CA ALA A 375 77.00 11.22 -91.72
C ALA A 375 77.01 11.61 -93.20
N ASP A 376 75.95 12.27 -93.67
CA ASP A 376 75.92 12.79 -95.04
C ASP A 376 77.13 13.72 -95.28
N SER A 377 77.81 13.53 -96.41
CA SER A 377 79.09 14.18 -96.75
C SER A 377 80.29 13.84 -95.85
N ALA A 378 80.17 12.88 -94.93
CA ALA A 378 81.28 12.47 -94.07
C ALA A 378 82.44 11.84 -94.86
N VAL A 379 82.17 11.28 -96.04
CA VAL A 379 83.18 10.86 -97.01
C VAL A 379 83.35 11.99 -98.03
N THR A 380 84.23 12.93 -97.71
CA THR A 380 84.61 14.04 -98.59
C THR A 380 85.54 13.56 -99.69
N THR A 381 85.72 14.35 -100.75
CA THR A 381 86.66 14.01 -101.84
C THR A 381 88.07 13.71 -101.33
N SER A 382 88.57 14.45 -100.33
CA SER A 382 89.87 14.18 -99.69
C SER A 382 89.96 12.86 -98.92
N LYS A 383 88.82 12.26 -98.55
CA LYS A 383 88.72 10.95 -97.86
C LYS A 383 88.57 9.80 -98.86
N ILE A 384 88.46 10.09 -100.15
CA ILE A 384 88.44 9.14 -101.25
C ILE A 384 89.75 9.32 -102.01
N LYS A 385 90.60 8.30 -102.03
CA LYS A 385 91.84 8.37 -102.82
C LYS A 385 91.49 8.56 -104.31
N ASP A 386 92.17 9.46 -105.01
CA ASP A 386 91.93 9.67 -106.44
C ASP A 386 91.96 8.34 -107.21
N SER A 387 91.01 8.20 -108.15
CA SER A 387 90.73 6.99 -108.94
C SER A 387 90.14 5.79 -108.18
N SER A 388 89.72 5.93 -106.91
CA SER A 388 89.18 4.81 -106.15
C SER A 388 87.69 4.49 -106.39
N ILE A 389 86.93 5.33 -107.10
CA ILE A 389 85.59 5.00 -107.62
C ILE A 389 85.68 4.79 -109.13
N THR A 390 85.53 3.54 -109.57
CA THR A 390 85.59 3.13 -110.98
C THR A 390 84.17 2.93 -111.50
N LEU A 391 83.96 2.97 -112.81
CA LEU A 391 82.65 2.75 -113.44
C LEU A 391 81.99 1.42 -113.03
N ALA A 392 82.77 0.39 -112.67
CA ALA A 392 82.26 -0.87 -112.14
C ALA A 392 81.70 -0.78 -110.70
N LYS A 393 81.94 0.32 -110.00
CA LYS A 393 81.49 0.58 -108.62
C LYS A 393 80.16 1.34 -108.57
N LEU A 394 79.51 1.58 -109.71
CA LEU A 394 78.20 2.24 -109.83
C LEU A 394 77.18 1.27 -110.43
N ALA A 395 76.00 1.15 -109.83
CA ALA A 395 74.95 0.24 -110.28
C ALA A 395 74.14 0.80 -111.46
N SER A 396 73.63 -0.08 -112.33
CA SER A 396 72.75 0.27 -113.46
C SER A 396 71.44 0.89 -112.96
N GLY A 397 71.07 2.07 -113.47
CA GLY A 397 69.81 2.77 -113.12
C GLY A 397 69.94 4.05 -112.29
N ILE A 398 71.16 4.50 -111.98
CA ILE A 398 71.35 5.83 -111.37
C ILE A 398 71.22 6.91 -112.45
N VAL A 399 70.11 7.64 -112.42
CA VAL A 399 69.83 8.81 -113.26
C VAL A 399 70.26 10.07 -112.52
N LEU A 400 71.21 10.80 -113.10
CA LEU A 400 71.65 12.12 -112.63
C LEU A 400 70.68 13.20 -113.15
N GLY A 401 69.60 13.45 -112.40
CA GLY A 401 68.76 14.66 -112.46
C GLY A 401 67.77 14.81 -113.64
N GLY A 402 66.46 14.62 -113.38
CA GLY A 402 65.35 15.22 -114.16
C GLY A 402 63.96 14.50 -114.15
N SER A 403 62.97 15.04 -113.40
CA SER A 403 61.45 14.97 -113.49
C SER A 403 60.68 13.61 -113.51
N GLY A 404 59.48 13.39 -112.92
CA GLY A 404 58.50 14.18 -112.14
C GLY A 404 57.11 13.48 -111.99
N ALA A 405 56.22 14.00 -111.12
CA ALA A 405 54.73 14.09 -111.25
C ALA A 405 54.13 15.02 -110.16
N THR A 406 53.28 16.01 -110.52
CA THR A 406 52.69 17.06 -109.63
C THR A 406 51.26 17.49 -110.06
N GLY A 407 50.32 17.70 -109.10
CA GLY A 407 48.97 18.28 -109.30
C GLY A 407 48.15 18.52 -108.00
N ALA A 408 47.09 19.36 -108.04
CA ALA A 408 46.27 19.80 -106.89
C ALA A 408 45.12 18.83 -106.51
N ALA A 409 44.82 18.67 -105.21
CA ALA A 409 43.72 17.83 -104.69
C ALA A 409 42.41 18.63 -104.52
N GLY A 410 41.23 18.00 -104.72
CA GLY A 410 39.91 18.64 -104.62
C GLY A 410 38.93 17.95 -103.64
N GLY A 411 37.81 18.61 -103.32
CA GLY A 411 36.78 18.13 -102.38
C GLY A 411 36.91 18.73 -100.97
N ASP A 412 36.67 17.92 -99.93
CA ASP A 412 36.87 18.30 -98.51
C ASP A 412 38.37 18.31 -98.10
N LEU A 413 39.27 18.07 -99.07
CA LEU A 413 40.73 18.07 -98.96
C LEU A 413 41.34 19.35 -99.60
N SER A 414 42.52 19.76 -99.12
CA SER A 414 43.31 20.88 -99.64
C SER A 414 44.80 20.51 -99.79
N GLY A 415 45.55 21.17 -100.68
CA GLY A 415 46.98 20.94 -100.94
C GLY A 415 47.32 20.20 -102.25
N THR A 416 48.60 19.91 -102.50
CA THR A 416 49.10 19.20 -103.70
C THR A 416 49.64 17.82 -103.36
N TYR A 417 49.55 16.90 -104.31
CA TYR A 417 50.21 15.59 -104.18
C TYR A 417 51.72 15.75 -103.95
N PRO A 418 52.33 14.85 -103.15
CA PRO A 418 51.71 13.64 -102.58
C PRO A 418 50.95 13.80 -101.24
N ASN A 419 50.86 14.99 -100.62
CA ASN A 419 50.39 15.13 -99.22
C ASN A 419 49.24 16.16 -99.00
N PRO A 420 47.97 15.87 -99.36
CA PRO A 420 46.84 16.77 -99.04
C PRO A 420 46.29 16.62 -97.60
N VAL A 421 45.59 17.64 -97.07
CA VAL A 421 45.00 17.71 -95.71
C VAL A 421 43.49 18.00 -95.70
N VAL A 422 42.73 17.53 -94.68
CA VAL A 422 41.25 17.71 -94.54
C VAL A 422 40.92 19.09 -93.97
N SER A 423 40.07 19.86 -94.64
CA SER A 423 39.74 21.25 -94.26
C SER A 423 38.27 21.48 -93.85
N LYS A 424 37.36 20.57 -94.20
CA LYS A 424 35.92 20.67 -93.92
C LYS A 424 35.33 19.28 -93.62
N LEU A 425 34.17 19.25 -92.97
CA LEU A 425 33.34 18.05 -92.84
C LEU A 425 31.88 18.41 -93.15
N GLN A 426 31.32 17.81 -94.21
CA GLN A 426 29.97 18.12 -94.71
C GLN A 426 29.76 19.62 -94.99
N GLY A 427 30.76 20.28 -95.58
CA GLY A 427 30.70 21.70 -95.96
C GLY A 427 30.89 22.70 -94.82
N ASN A 428 30.87 22.27 -93.56
CA ASN A 428 31.13 23.10 -92.39
C ASN A 428 32.62 23.05 -91.99
N GLY A 429 33.18 24.19 -91.59
CA GLY A 429 34.60 24.29 -91.25
C GLY A 429 34.99 23.44 -90.04
N ILE A 430 36.19 22.86 -90.04
CA ILE A 430 36.82 22.26 -88.86
C ILE A 430 37.78 23.29 -88.25
N SER A 431 37.70 23.51 -86.95
CA SER A 431 38.59 24.41 -86.23
C SER A 431 40.03 23.88 -86.23
N ASN A 432 41.01 24.76 -86.47
CA ASN A 432 42.44 24.43 -86.44
C ASN A 432 43.00 24.20 -85.02
N ALA A 433 42.14 24.18 -84.01
CA ALA A 433 42.52 23.92 -82.63
C ALA A 433 42.85 22.43 -82.46
N ILE A 434 44.05 22.12 -81.96
CA ILE A 434 44.48 20.74 -81.68
C ILE A 434 43.58 20.17 -80.57
N PRO A 435 42.81 19.08 -80.82
CA PRO A 435 42.03 18.44 -79.77
C PRO A 435 42.96 17.91 -78.67
N LEU A 436 42.64 18.23 -77.42
CA LEU A 436 43.29 17.60 -76.27
C LEU A 436 42.65 16.22 -76.00
N VAL A 437 43.41 15.32 -75.38
CA VAL A 437 42.92 13.99 -74.97
C VAL A 437 41.63 14.15 -74.14
N GLY A 438 40.55 13.49 -74.56
CA GLY A 438 39.23 13.51 -73.92
C GLY A 438 38.25 14.58 -74.42
N GLN A 439 38.65 15.42 -75.39
CA GLN A 439 37.71 16.35 -76.04
C GLN A 439 37.02 15.70 -77.25
N VAL A 440 35.78 16.12 -77.51
CA VAL A 440 35.02 15.74 -78.72
C VAL A 440 34.76 16.98 -79.57
N LEU A 441 34.62 16.82 -80.88
CA LEU A 441 34.21 17.91 -81.77
C LEU A 441 32.73 18.23 -81.52
N LYS A 442 32.46 19.44 -81.01
CA LYS A 442 31.10 19.99 -80.86
C LYS A 442 30.88 21.04 -81.93
N PHE A 443 29.71 21.02 -82.57
CA PHE A 443 29.31 22.08 -83.48
C PHE A 443 28.84 23.27 -82.66
N ASP A 444 29.54 24.39 -82.79
CA ASP A 444 29.26 25.61 -82.02
C ASP A 444 28.22 26.53 -82.69
N GLY A 445 27.62 26.07 -83.79
CA GLY A 445 26.70 26.83 -84.63
C GLY A 445 27.35 27.44 -85.87
N LEU A 446 28.69 27.48 -85.96
CA LEU A 446 29.44 28.03 -87.10
C LEU A 446 30.53 27.07 -87.63
N LYS A 447 31.15 26.26 -86.75
CA LYS A 447 32.20 25.29 -87.10
C LYS A 447 32.26 24.13 -86.10
N TRP A 448 33.01 23.09 -86.46
CA TRP A 448 33.32 21.98 -85.55
C TRP A 448 34.56 22.31 -84.72
N SER A 449 34.41 22.42 -83.40
CA SER A 449 35.48 22.80 -82.47
C SER A 449 35.63 21.77 -81.33
N PRO A 450 36.85 21.37 -80.92
CA PRO A 450 37.04 20.46 -79.78
C PRO A 450 36.60 21.11 -78.46
N SER A 451 35.76 20.43 -77.68
CA SER A 451 35.32 20.89 -76.34
C SER A 451 35.20 19.73 -75.35
N LYS A 452 35.30 20.04 -74.05
CA LYS A 452 35.07 19.07 -72.95
C LYS A 452 33.59 18.64 -72.91
N ASP A 453 33.35 17.42 -72.45
CA ASP A 453 32.01 16.87 -72.27
C ASP A 453 31.35 17.36 -70.96
N SER A 454 30.02 17.51 -70.93
CA SER A 454 29.27 18.17 -69.84
C SER A 454 28.39 17.19 -69.06
N ILE A 455 29.01 16.24 -68.34
CA ILE A 455 28.32 15.38 -67.38
C ILE A 455 28.94 15.61 -66.00
N GLY A 456 28.19 16.25 -65.10
CA GLY A 456 28.54 16.30 -63.69
C GLY A 456 28.41 14.91 -63.08
N ALA A 457 29.52 14.21 -62.91
CA ALA A 457 29.53 12.96 -62.17
C ALA A 457 29.33 13.26 -60.68
N PHE A 458 28.28 12.70 -60.08
CA PHE A 458 28.19 12.54 -58.63
C PHE A 458 29.27 11.55 -58.20
N SER A 459 30.43 12.07 -57.81
CA SER A 459 31.53 11.27 -57.26
C SER A 459 31.33 11.17 -55.75
N ILE A 460 31.09 9.97 -55.25
CA ILE A 460 31.19 9.70 -53.81
C ILE A 460 32.69 9.54 -53.49
N PRO A 461 33.21 10.26 -52.48
CA PRO A 461 32.45 11.03 -51.49
C PRO A 461 32.08 12.46 -51.92
N TYR A 462 30.79 12.80 -51.79
CA TYR A 462 30.27 14.17 -51.77
C TYR A 462 30.29 14.67 -50.31
N SER A 463 31.00 15.76 -50.02
CA SER A 463 31.26 16.24 -48.65
C SER A 463 30.86 17.70 -48.39
N ALA A 464 30.09 18.32 -49.28
CA ALA A 464 29.65 19.70 -49.10
C ALA A 464 28.42 19.82 -48.17
N SER A 465 28.39 20.87 -47.34
CA SER A 465 27.23 21.23 -46.52
C SER A 465 26.35 22.24 -47.25
N LEU A 466 25.03 22.00 -47.27
CA LEU A 466 24.04 22.85 -47.92
C LEU A 466 22.83 23.05 -46.99
N ASN A 467 22.31 24.27 -46.93
CA ASN A 467 21.05 24.59 -46.25
C ASN A 467 19.98 24.88 -47.30
N SER A 468 18.93 24.06 -47.38
CA SER A 468 17.85 24.19 -48.37
C SER A 468 16.50 23.84 -47.76
N PRO A 469 15.43 24.60 -48.05
CA PRO A 469 14.06 24.21 -47.70
C PRO A 469 13.50 23.09 -48.60
N SER A 470 14.20 22.73 -49.68
CA SER A 470 13.83 21.67 -50.62
C SER A 470 14.70 20.42 -50.43
N VAL A 471 14.24 19.27 -50.94
CA VAL A 471 14.97 17.99 -50.88
C VAL A 471 16.33 18.11 -51.59
N LEU A 472 17.43 17.85 -50.87
CA LEU A 472 18.79 17.94 -51.41
C LEU A 472 19.19 16.74 -52.27
N PHE A 473 18.59 15.57 -52.02
CA PHE A 473 18.86 14.33 -52.74
C PHE A 473 17.63 13.42 -52.76
N SER A 474 17.20 12.97 -53.94
CA SER A 474 16.07 12.05 -54.11
C SER A 474 16.38 11.00 -55.18
N ILE A 475 16.08 9.73 -54.89
CA ILE A 475 16.10 8.63 -55.87
C ILE A 475 14.66 8.10 -56.00
N THR A 476 14.16 8.02 -57.24
CA THR A 476 12.85 7.44 -57.54
C THR A 476 13.04 6.17 -58.36
N ASN A 477 12.60 5.02 -57.83
CA ASN A 477 12.49 3.78 -58.59
C ASN A 477 11.01 3.42 -58.78
N GLN A 478 10.54 3.43 -60.02
CA GLN A 478 9.15 3.11 -60.36
C GLN A 478 8.93 1.61 -60.64
N GLY A 479 9.99 0.79 -60.63
CA GLY A 479 9.93 -0.67 -60.76
C GLY A 479 9.94 -1.38 -59.40
N SER A 480 9.92 -2.72 -59.40
CA SER A 480 9.93 -3.55 -58.19
C SER A 480 11.32 -3.74 -57.55
N GLY A 481 12.38 -3.21 -58.17
CA GLY A 481 13.75 -3.34 -57.67
C GLY A 481 14.07 -2.43 -56.48
N THR A 482 15.21 -2.66 -55.83
CA THR A 482 15.68 -1.84 -54.71
C THR A 482 16.21 -0.48 -55.19
N ALA A 483 15.67 0.63 -54.63
CA ALA A 483 16.13 1.97 -54.98
C ALA A 483 17.50 2.33 -54.37
N ILE A 484 17.76 1.90 -53.13
CA ILE A 484 19.03 2.11 -52.41
C ILE A 484 19.39 0.82 -51.66
N GLN A 485 20.60 0.29 -51.86
CA GLN A 485 21.12 -0.88 -51.15
C GLN A 485 22.48 -0.56 -50.53
N GLY A 486 22.60 -0.66 -49.20
CA GLY A 486 23.88 -0.53 -48.48
C GLY A 486 24.43 -1.91 -48.13
N ILE A 487 25.41 -2.40 -48.89
CA ILE A 487 26.10 -3.67 -48.60
C ILE A 487 27.41 -3.36 -47.88
N ASN A 488 27.56 -3.86 -46.66
CA ASN A 488 28.83 -3.84 -45.93
C ASN A 488 29.23 -5.28 -45.58
N SER A 489 30.27 -5.79 -46.25
CA SER A 489 30.75 -7.17 -46.10
C SER A 489 31.87 -7.32 -45.05
N SER A 490 32.10 -6.30 -44.22
CA SER A 490 33.09 -6.34 -43.16
C SER A 490 32.67 -7.33 -42.06
N VAL A 491 33.60 -8.17 -41.61
CA VAL A 491 33.42 -9.07 -40.45
C VAL A 491 33.80 -8.39 -39.11
N ASN A 492 34.26 -7.14 -39.16
CA ASN A 492 34.64 -6.36 -37.98
C ASN A 492 33.39 -5.74 -37.29
N ALA A 493 33.48 -5.52 -35.98
CA ALA A 493 32.45 -4.82 -35.22
C ALA A 493 32.19 -3.40 -35.76
N ASN A 494 30.96 -2.90 -35.58
CA ASN A 494 30.52 -1.57 -36.03
C ASN A 494 30.55 -1.39 -37.57
N ALA A 495 30.38 -2.46 -38.33
CA ALA A 495 30.15 -2.40 -39.76
C ALA A 495 28.73 -1.90 -40.06
N PHE A 496 28.59 -0.65 -40.52
CA PHE A 496 27.30 -0.07 -40.91
C PHE A 496 27.10 -0.17 -42.43
N GLY A 497 25.95 -0.67 -42.87
CA GLY A 497 25.54 -0.59 -44.28
C GLY A 497 25.04 0.82 -44.64
N ILE A 498 24.18 1.39 -43.80
CA ILE A 498 23.63 2.75 -43.92
C ILE A 498 23.55 3.36 -42.51
N LEU A 499 24.05 4.59 -42.34
CA LEU A 499 23.96 5.35 -41.09
C LEU A 499 23.19 6.67 -41.32
N GLY A 500 22.02 6.81 -40.70
CA GLY A 500 21.34 8.10 -40.56
C GLY A 500 21.80 8.77 -39.27
N ASN A 501 22.32 10.00 -39.35
CA ASN A 501 22.79 10.75 -38.18
C ASN A 501 22.27 12.19 -38.19
N ILE A 502 21.62 12.60 -37.10
CA ILE A 502 21.34 14.02 -36.81
C ILE A 502 22.30 14.45 -35.72
N SER A 503 23.27 15.29 -36.06
CA SER A 503 24.34 15.72 -35.15
C SER A 503 23.93 16.84 -34.19
N SER A 504 22.76 17.44 -34.37
CA SER A 504 22.24 18.47 -33.46
C SER A 504 21.88 17.85 -32.11
N LEU A 505 22.32 18.47 -31.01
CA LEU A 505 21.93 18.09 -29.64
C LEU A 505 20.51 18.58 -29.27
N THR A 506 19.91 19.43 -30.10
CA THR A 506 18.55 19.97 -29.94
C THR A 506 17.79 19.89 -31.27
N PRO A 507 17.57 18.69 -31.84
CA PRO A 507 16.78 18.56 -33.05
C PRO A 507 15.32 18.97 -32.77
N GLY A 508 14.62 19.45 -33.79
CA GLY A 508 13.21 19.83 -33.66
C GLY A 508 12.33 18.64 -33.25
N VAL A 509 11.15 18.92 -32.68
CA VAL A 509 10.18 17.88 -32.30
C VAL A 509 9.88 16.94 -33.47
N SER A 510 9.81 15.63 -33.21
CA SER A 510 9.55 14.58 -34.22
C SER A 510 10.61 14.46 -35.33
N SER A 511 11.84 14.95 -35.11
CA SER A 511 12.96 14.70 -36.02
C SER A 511 13.35 13.22 -36.01
N SER A 512 13.65 12.66 -37.19
CA SER A 512 14.13 11.30 -37.33
C SER A 512 15.31 11.24 -38.30
N ALA A 513 16.37 10.52 -37.89
CA ALA A 513 17.54 10.33 -38.74
C ALA A 513 17.25 9.38 -39.92
N VAL A 514 16.32 8.44 -39.72
CA VAL A 514 15.73 7.58 -40.76
C VAL A 514 14.22 7.54 -40.53
N ARG A 515 13.43 7.81 -41.58
CA ARG A 515 11.97 7.72 -41.55
C ARG A 515 11.47 6.78 -42.64
N GLY A 516 10.91 5.63 -42.24
CA GLY A 516 10.17 4.76 -43.14
C GLY A 516 8.72 5.24 -43.29
N ILE A 517 8.26 5.45 -44.52
CA ILE A 517 6.85 5.77 -44.83
C ILE A 517 6.38 4.78 -45.88
N ASN A 518 5.37 3.99 -45.54
CA ASN A 518 4.67 3.14 -46.48
C ASN A 518 3.24 3.68 -46.63
N SER A 519 2.89 4.16 -47.82
CA SER A 519 1.56 4.71 -48.14
C SER A 519 0.61 3.66 -48.71
N GLY A 520 1.01 2.39 -48.77
CA GLY A 520 0.14 1.29 -49.18
C GLY A 520 -0.99 1.08 -48.18
N THR A 521 -2.22 0.95 -48.66
CA THR A 521 -3.42 0.74 -47.84
C THR A 521 -3.85 -0.72 -47.76
N GLY A 522 -3.06 -1.65 -48.34
CA GLY A 522 -3.28 -3.09 -48.25
C GLY A 522 -2.71 -3.69 -46.96
N ALA A 523 -3.06 -4.95 -46.67
CA ALA A 523 -2.48 -5.70 -45.56
C ALA A 523 -0.96 -5.91 -45.74
N ASP A 524 -0.24 -6.10 -44.64
CA ASP A 524 1.18 -6.51 -44.60
C ASP A 524 2.21 -5.49 -45.15
N GLY A 525 1.86 -4.20 -45.20
CA GLY A 525 2.81 -3.14 -45.51
C GLY A 525 3.68 -2.75 -44.31
N TYR A 526 5.01 -2.78 -44.46
CA TYR A 526 5.95 -2.31 -43.43
C TYR A 526 6.55 -0.95 -43.82
N GLY A 527 6.59 -0.01 -42.88
CA GLY A 527 7.33 1.25 -43.04
C GLY A 527 8.83 1.05 -42.84
N VAL A 528 9.21 0.28 -41.81
CA VAL A 528 10.57 -0.18 -41.51
C VAL A 528 10.50 -1.65 -41.12
N TRP A 529 11.35 -2.49 -41.69
CA TRP A 529 11.44 -3.92 -41.38
C TRP A 529 12.86 -4.24 -40.91
N GLY A 530 13.00 -4.67 -39.66
CA GLY A 530 14.26 -5.16 -39.11
C GLY A 530 14.26 -6.67 -38.98
N SER A 531 15.33 -7.32 -39.45
CA SER A 531 15.51 -8.77 -39.38
C SER A 531 16.93 -9.10 -38.95
N HIS A 532 17.10 -10.20 -38.22
CA HIS A 532 18.41 -10.76 -37.88
C HIS A 532 18.30 -12.28 -37.91
N ASP A 533 19.12 -12.94 -38.73
CA ASP A 533 18.99 -14.39 -38.99
C ASP A 533 19.53 -15.28 -37.86
N GLY A 534 20.35 -14.71 -36.96
CA GLY A 534 20.84 -15.37 -35.73
C GLY A 534 20.13 -14.88 -34.46
N SER A 535 20.77 -15.03 -33.29
CA SER A 535 20.23 -14.66 -31.98
C SER A 535 20.25 -13.16 -31.63
N GLY A 536 20.66 -12.30 -32.56
CA GLY A 536 20.73 -10.85 -32.38
C GLY A 536 19.37 -10.14 -32.55
N SER A 537 19.35 -8.83 -32.32
CA SER A 537 18.14 -8.01 -32.44
C SER A 537 17.92 -7.56 -33.89
N GLY A 538 16.72 -7.78 -34.43
CA GLY A 538 16.32 -7.20 -35.73
C GLY A 538 16.15 -5.67 -35.66
N VAL A 539 15.70 -5.15 -34.51
CA VAL A 539 15.62 -3.72 -34.18
C VAL A 539 16.09 -3.52 -32.74
N TYR A 540 17.00 -2.58 -32.51
CA TYR A 540 17.53 -2.24 -31.19
C TYR A 540 17.39 -0.74 -30.93
N GLY A 541 16.51 -0.36 -30.00
CA GLY A 541 16.26 1.03 -29.62
C GLY A 541 16.83 1.35 -28.25
N THR A 542 17.52 2.48 -28.11
CA THR A 542 18.03 2.98 -26.83
C THR A 542 17.61 4.43 -26.62
N SER A 543 17.33 4.79 -25.37
CA SER A 543 17.01 6.15 -24.98
C SER A 543 17.48 6.38 -23.54
N VAL A 544 18.03 7.57 -23.25
CA VAL A 544 18.59 7.88 -21.91
C VAL A 544 17.48 8.24 -20.93
N ASN A 545 16.45 8.96 -21.38
CA ASN A 545 15.37 9.50 -20.52
C ASN A 545 13.97 9.40 -21.18
N GLY A 546 13.79 8.52 -22.17
CA GLY A 546 12.51 8.38 -22.90
C GLY A 546 12.29 6.96 -23.41
N SER A 547 11.30 6.78 -24.28
CA SER A 547 10.99 5.46 -24.83
C SER A 547 12.03 5.02 -25.87
N GLY A 548 12.61 3.83 -25.71
CA GLY A 548 13.46 3.22 -26.75
C GLY A 548 12.65 2.80 -27.99
N LEU A 549 11.41 2.36 -27.80
CA LEU A 549 10.42 2.06 -28.83
C LEU A 549 9.05 2.61 -28.36
N ASN A 550 8.28 3.24 -29.24
CA ASN A 550 6.96 3.78 -28.95
C ASN A 550 5.96 3.37 -30.05
N GLY A 551 4.85 2.73 -29.68
CA GLY A 551 3.82 2.26 -30.60
C GLY A 551 2.51 3.01 -30.44
N PHE A 552 2.01 3.62 -31.53
CA PHE A 552 0.74 4.34 -31.56
C PHE A 552 -0.12 3.83 -32.72
N SER A 553 -1.38 3.49 -32.45
CA SER A 553 -2.35 3.10 -33.47
C SER A 553 -3.70 3.76 -33.20
N THR A 554 -4.35 4.26 -34.25
CA THR A 554 -5.71 4.83 -34.19
C THR A 554 -6.81 3.77 -34.31
N GLY A 555 -6.44 2.52 -34.62
CA GLY A 555 -7.34 1.37 -34.72
C GLY A 555 -6.53 0.08 -34.87
N GLY A 556 -6.67 -0.85 -33.93
CA GLY A 556 -5.85 -2.07 -33.83
C GLY A 556 -4.85 -2.04 -32.68
N PHE A 557 -3.76 -2.81 -32.78
CA PHE A 557 -2.72 -2.88 -31.74
C PHE A 557 -1.68 -1.77 -31.91
N GLY A 558 -1.34 -1.07 -30.82
CA GLY A 558 -0.19 -0.14 -30.81
C GLY A 558 1.16 -0.87 -30.87
N VAL A 559 1.26 -2.01 -30.18
CA VAL A 559 2.38 -2.95 -30.22
C VAL A 559 1.82 -4.37 -30.28
N TYR A 560 2.33 -5.20 -31.20
CA TYR A 560 1.96 -6.60 -31.34
C TYR A 560 3.23 -7.47 -31.23
N ALA A 561 3.25 -8.38 -30.26
CA ALA A 561 4.37 -9.28 -30.02
C ALA A 561 3.92 -10.74 -30.13
N ASN A 562 4.58 -11.51 -31.00
CA ASN A 562 4.28 -12.91 -31.25
C ASN A 562 5.57 -13.74 -31.22
N SER A 563 5.53 -14.89 -30.58
CA SER A 563 6.62 -15.88 -30.59
C SER A 563 6.04 -17.27 -30.79
N GLN A 564 6.62 -18.06 -31.70
CA GLN A 564 6.12 -19.39 -32.03
C GLN A 564 6.47 -20.46 -30.97
N SER A 565 7.59 -20.29 -30.26
CA SER A 565 8.11 -21.27 -29.30
C SER A 565 8.74 -20.66 -28.04
N GLY A 566 8.84 -19.34 -27.96
CA GLY A 566 9.49 -18.64 -26.85
C GLY A 566 8.60 -17.57 -26.22
N THR A 567 9.23 -16.64 -25.50
CA THR A 567 8.54 -15.53 -24.85
C THR A 567 8.22 -14.42 -25.85
N GLY A 568 6.97 -13.98 -25.92
CA GLY A 568 6.56 -12.85 -26.77
C GLY A 568 7.10 -11.51 -26.30
N VAL A 569 7.00 -11.22 -24.99
CA VAL A 569 7.52 -10.01 -24.35
C VAL A 569 8.30 -10.38 -23.10
N PHE A 570 9.56 -9.93 -23.00
CA PHE A 570 10.43 -10.12 -21.85
C PHE A 570 10.99 -8.77 -21.40
N ALA A 571 10.88 -8.45 -20.12
CA ALA A 571 11.28 -7.16 -19.57
C ALA A 571 12.02 -7.32 -18.24
N THR A 572 13.10 -6.55 -18.07
CA THR A 572 13.98 -6.58 -16.88
C THR A 572 14.39 -5.16 -16.50
N SER A 573 14.62 -4.92 -15.22
CA SER A 573 15.14 -3.65 -14.70
C SER A 573 15.99 -3.92 -13.46
N ASP A 574 17.15 -3.28 -13.36
CA ASP A 574 18.08 -3.50 -12.25
C ASP A 574 17.66 -2.77 -10.97
N ASN A 575 17.08 -1.57 -11.11
CA ASN A 575 16.76 -0.66 -10.00
C ASN A 575 15.34 -0.04 -10.08
N GLY A 576 14.49 -0.48 -11.02
CA GLY A 576 13.16 0.12 -11.23
C GLY A 576 12.11 -0.89 -11.68
N THR A 577 10.96 -0.39 -12.16
CA THR A 577 9.87 -1.23 -12.65
C THR A 577 10.24 -1.85 -14.00
N PRO A 578 10.34 -3.19 -14.13
CA PRO A 578 10.69 -3.83 -15.40
C PRO A 578 9.60 -3.67 -16.46
N ALA A 579 8.32 -3.67 -16.06
CA ALA A 579 7.19 -3.41 -16.94
C ALA A 579 6.05 -2.74 -16.16
N GLU A 580 5.51 -1.66 -16.71
CA GLU A 580 4.33 -0.96 -16.20
C GLU A 580 3.24 -1.00 -17.28
N PHE A 581 2.09 -1.56 -16.93
CA PHE A 581 0.90 -1.60 -17.78
C PHE A 581 -0.15 -0.66 -17.18
N ASP A 582 -0.02 0.64 -17.42
CA ASP A 582 -1.05 1.62 -17.07
C ASP A 582 -2.16 1.59 -18.13
N ILE A 583 -3.33 1.08 -17.76
CA ILE A 583 -4.49 0.94 -18.62
C ILE A 583 -5.60 1.79 -18.01
N SER A 584 -5.87 2.94 -18.61
CA SER A 584 -6.93 3.85 -18.17
C SER A 584 -7.91 4.08 -19.31
N ASN A 585 -9.15 3.66 -19.11
CA ASN A 585 -10.25 3.95 -20.03
C ASN A 585 -11.54 4.22 -19.25
N VAL A 586 -11.81 5.49 -19.00
CA VAL A 586 -12.98 5.95 -18.21
C VAL A 586 -14.35 5.59 -18.82
N ASN A 587 -14.37 5.07 -20.05
CA ASN A 587 -15.59 4.68 -20.76
C ASN A 587 -15.65 3.18 -21.10
N SER A 588 -14.69 2.36 -20.65
CA SER A 588 -14.65 0.92 -20.94
C SER A 588 -15.58 0.12 -20.02
N PHE A 589 -16.24 -0.89 -20.60
CA PHE A 589 -16.91 -1.98 -19.88
C PHE A 589 -16.20 -3.33 -20.06
N SER A 590 -15.04 -3.35 -20.73
CA SER A 590 -14.25 -4.54 -21.01
C SER A 590 -13.13 -4.71 -19.99
N ASP A 591 -12.62 -5.94 -19.87
CA ASP A 591 -11.44 -6.24 -19.04
C ASP A 591 -10.24 -5.40 -19.50
N ASP A 592 -9.56 -4.73 -18.57
CA ASP A 592 -8.35 -3.96 -18.86
C ASP A 592 -7.18 -4.89 -19.23
N VAL A 593 -7.04 -6.00 -18.49
CA VAL A 593 -6.08 -7.06 -18.79
C VAL A 593 -6.82 -8.39 -18.88
N PHE A 594 -6.83 -8.99 -20.08
CA PHE A 594 -7.39 -10.31 -20.32
C PHE A 594 -6.29 -11.32 -20.63
N THR A 595 -6.17 -12.37 -19.81
CA THR A 595 -5.25 -13.50 -20.04
C THR A 595 -6.04 -14.76 -20.31
N SER A 596 -5.79 -15.44 -21.42
CA SER A 596 -6.40 -16.74 -21.76
C SER A 596 -5.30 -17.77 -22.00
N ASN A 597 -5.36 -18.88 -21.28
CA ASN A 597 -4.51 -20.04 -21.51
C ASN A 597 -5.41 -21.26 -21.75
N SER A 598 -5.37 -21.82 -22.96
CA SER A 598 -6.09 -23.04 -23.33
C SER A 598 -5.28 -24.32 -23.09
N GLY A 599 -4.02 -24.20 -22.63
CA GLY A 599 -3.17 -25.31 -22.22
C GLY A 599 -3.25 -25.61 -20.71
N TYR A 600 -2.38 -26.51 -20.23
CA TYR A 600 -2.34 -26.94 -18.82
C TYR A 600 -1.59 -25.99 -17.88
N GLY A 601 -0.94 -24.95 -18.40
CA GLY A 601 -0.15 -24.01 -17.59
C GLY A 601 -1.03 -23.01 -16.84
N ASN A 602 -0.42 -22.30 -15.89
CA ASN A 602 -1.09 -21.18 -15.22
C ASN A 602 -1.36 -20.04 -16.22
N GLY A 603 -2.51 -19.36 -16.10
CA GLY A 603 -2.77 -18.13 -16.88
C GLY A 603 -1.86 -16.98 -16.43
N VAL A 604 -1.73 -16.79 -15.11
CA VAL A 604 -0.85 -15.81 -14.47
C VAL A 604 -0.10 -16.50 -13.33
N THR A 605 1.20 -16.23 -13.20
CA THR A 605 2.02 -16.63 -12.05
C THR A 605 2.71 -15.38 -11.51
N SER A 606 2.52 -15.09 -10.22
CA SER A 606 3.11 -13.91 -9.56
C SER A 606 3.85 -14.35 -8.29
N ILE A 607 5.10 -13.92 -8.14
CA ILE A 607 5.97 -14.26 -7.01
C ILE A 607 6.50 -12.96 -6.43
N ALA A 608 6.31 -12.76 -5.13
CA ALA A 608 6.85 -11.63 -4.40
C ALA A 608 7.49 -12.14 -3.11
N THR A 609 8.70 -11.68 -2.78
CA THR A 609 9.43 -12.12 -1.57
C THR A 609 8.97 -11.38 -0.31
N LEU A 610 8.66 -10.10 -0.43
CA LEU A 610 8.29 -9.23 0.70
C LEU A 610 7.00 -8.42 0.48
N GLY A 611 6.42 -8.51 -0.72
CA GLY A 611 5.21 -7.77 -1.12
C GLY A 611 4.04 -8.70 -1.49
N ASN A 612 2.98 -8.12 -2.03
CA ASN A 612 1.85 -8.89 -2.55
C ASN A 612 2.22 -9.45 -3.94
N GLY A 613 1.99 -10.75 -4.16
CA GLY A 613 2.07 -11.30 -5.52
C GLY A 613 1.01 -10.68 -6.44
N VAL A 614 -0.23 -10.56 -5.94
CA VAL A 614 -1.35 -9.89 -6.59
C VAL A 614 -2.09 -9.05 -5.54
N LEU A 615 -2.37 -7.77 -5.83
CA LEU A 615 -3.17 -6.88 -5.00
C LEU A 615 -4.42 -6.46 -5.78
N GLY A 616 -5.58 -7.00 -5.42
CA GLY A 616 -6.87 -6.60 -6.00
C GLY A 616 -7.59 -5.59 -5.10
N ILE A 617 -7.97 -4.43 -5.64
CA ILE A 617 -8.67 -3.36 -4.92
C ILE A 617 -10.01 -3.09 -5.60
N GLY A 618 -11.10 -3.29 -4.86
CA GLY A 618 -12.43 -2.85 -5.27
C GLY A 618 -12.77 -1.52 -4.59
N ASN A 619 -13.05 -0.47 -5.36
CA ASN A 619 -13.36 0.88 -4.84
C ASN A 619 -14.87 1.17 -4.74
N ASP A 620 -15.72 0.18 -5.05
CA ASP A 620 -17.18 0.29 -5.00
C ASP A 620 -17.77 -0.77 -4.06
N ALA A 621 -18.88 -0.44 -3.40
CA ALA A 621 -19.54 -1.34 -2.44
C ALA A 621 -20.09 -2.63 -3.09
N ALA A 622 -20.32 -2.64 -4.41
CA ALA A 622 -20.70 -3.81 -5.19
C ALA A 622 -19.49 -4.52 -5.82
N GLY A 623 -18.31 -3.90 -5.80
CA GLY A 623 -17.09 -4.43 -6.41
C GLY A 623 -16.42 -5.51 -5.56
N THR A 624 -15.70 -6.41 -6.23
CA THR A 624 -14.84 -7.42 -5.58
C THR A 624 -13.40 -7.18 -6.00
N GLY A 625 -12.45 -7.15 -5.07
CA GLY A 625 -11.03 -6.97 -5.40
C GLY A 625 -10.45 -8.15 -6.18
N VAL A 626 -10.75 -9.38 -5.75
CA VAL A 626 -10.34 -10.62 -6.42
C VAL A 626 -11.54 -11.59 -6.48
N LEU A 627 -11.98 -11.95 -7.70
CA LEU A 627 -13.08 -12.88 -7.94
C LEU A 627 -12.55 -14.19 -8.55
N GLY A 628 -12.61 -15.29 -7.81
CA GLY A 628 -12.33 -16.63 -8.35
C GLY A 628 -13.62 -17.33 -8.79
N ILE A 629 -13.63 -17.88 -10.01
CA ILE A 629 -14.74 -18.69 -10.55
C ILE A 629 -14.18 -20.02 -11.04
N ASN A 630 -14.73 -21.13 -10.57
CA ASN A 630 -14.45 -22.47 -11.08
C ASN A 630 -15.76 -23.12 -11.54
N ASN A 631 -15.88 -23.36 -12.85
CA ASN A 631 -17.06 -23.97 -13.48
C ASN A 631 -16.89 -25.48 -13.79
N ALA A 632 -15.70 -26.04 -13.57
CA ALA A 632 -15.36 -27.42 -13.94
C ALA A 632 -15.26 -28.37 -12.73
N GLY A 633 -15.33 -27.85 -11.50
CA GLY A 633 -15.11 -28.58 -10.26
C GLY A 633 -13.73 -28.29 -9.66
N GLY A 634 -13.65 -28.25 -8.31
CA GLY A 634 -12.45 -27.87 -7.55
C GLY A 634 -12.57 -26.51 -6.86
N GLU A 635 -11.47 -26.02 -6.30
CA GLU A 635 -11.40 -24.74 -5.59
C GLU A 635 -11.23 -23.58 -6.58
N ALA A 636 -12.03 -22.52 -6.41
CA ALA A 636 -11.87 -21.29 -7.19
C ALA A 636 -10.76 -20.39 -6.64
N VAL A 637 -10.52 -20.44 -5.33
CA VAL A 637 -9.43 -19.76 -4.62
C VAL A 637 -8.90 -20.72 -3.57
N LEU A 638 -7.59 -21.00 -3.59
CA LEU A 638 -6.91 -21.85 -2.61
C LEU A 638 -5.77 -21.06 -1.97
N GLY A 639 -5.86 -20.85 -0.66
CA GLY A 639 -4.71 -20.40 0.13
C GLY A 639 -3.97 -21.60 0.70
N PHE A 640 -2.66 -21.68 0.45
CA PHE A 640 -1.81 -22.79 0.90
C PHE A 640 -0.59 -22.25 1.64
N THR A 641 -0.29 -22.83 2.80
CA THR A 641 0.86 -22.50 3.64
C THR A 641 1.43 -23.77 4.26
N ILE A 642 2.75 -23.81 4.43
CA ILE A 642 3.48 -24.87 5.14
C ILE A 642 4.22 -24.34 6.37
N SER A 643 4.00 -23.07 6.73
CA SER A 643 4.64 -22.42 7.86
C SER A 643 3.75 -22.47 9.09
N ASP A 644 4.36 -22.71 10.26
CA ASP A 644 3.68 -22.68 11.56
C ASP A 644 3.22 -21.28 11.99
N TYR A 645 3.64 -20.24 11.27
CA TYR A 645 3.36 -18.83 11.61
C TYR A 645 2.56 -18.09 10.53
N ALA A 646 2.22 -18.73 9.41
CA ALA A 646 1.50 -18.09 8.32
C ALA A 646 0.11 -18.71 8.13
N SER A 647 -0.88 -17.87 7.84
CA SER A 647 -2.22 -18.31 7.45
C SER A 647 -2.34 -18.37 5.93
N GLY A 648 -2.99 -19.41 5.40
CA GLY A 648 -3.21 -19.54 3.95
C GLY A 648 -4.17 -18.47 3.40
N VAL A 649 -5.21 -18.12 4.16
CA VAL A 649 -6.18 -17.05 3.85
C VAL A 649 -6.49 -16.28 5.14
N VAL A 650 -6.49 -14.95 5.07
CA VAL A 650 -6.87 -14.06 6.19
C VAL A 650 -7.99 -13.14 5.74
N GLY A 651 -9.12 -13.16 6.45
CA GLY A 651 -10.19 -12.17 6.27
C GLY A 651 -10.16 -11.13 7.37
N ARG A 652 -9.67 -9.92 7.07
CA ARG A 652 -9.69 -8.77 7.98
C ARG A 652 -10.80 -7.81 7.57
N ASN A 653 -11.64 -7.43 8.52
CA ASN A 653 -12.66 -6.41 8.33
C ASN A 653 -12.62 -5.42 9.50
N ASP A 654 -12.23 -4.18 9.22
CA ASP A 654 -12.18 -3.09 10.20
C ASP A 654 -13.54 -2.35 10.32
N GLY A 655 -14.58 -2.83 9.63
CA GLY A 655 -15.97 -2.40 9.77
C GLY A 655 -16.84 -3.38 10.59
N THR A 656 -18.17 -3.23 10.56
CA THR A 656 -19.09 -4.00 11.44
C THR A 656 -19.63 -5.31 10.83
N TYR A 657 -19.17 -5.71 9.64
CA TYR A 657 -19.63 -6.92 8.96
C TYR A 657 -18.71 -8.12 9.21
N ALA A 658 -18.62 -9.07 8.27
CA ALA A 658 -17.78 -10.26 8.40
C ALA A 658 -16.44 -10.08 7.66
N GLY A 659 -15.33 -10.49 8.30
CA GLY A 659 -14.03 -10.63 7.62
C GLY A 659 -14.03 -11.77 6.59
N VAL A 660 -14.74 -12.87 6.88
CA VAL A 660 -15.00 -13.98 5.96
C VAL A 660 -16.49 -14.32 6.00
N ARG A 661 -17.14 -14.36 4.84
CA ARG A 661 -18.55 -14.76 4.71
C ARG A 661 -18.70 -15.95 3.77
N GLY A 662 -19.10 -17.09 4.30
CA GLY A 662 -19.57 -18.23 3.50
C GLY A 662 -21.07 -18.14 3.26
N PHE A 663 -21.50 -18.33 2.01
CA PHE A 663 -22.92 -18.45 1.65
C PHE A 663 -23.10 -19.59 0.64
N ASN A 664 -24.24 -20.26 0.72
CA ASN A 664 -24.60 -21.35 -0.17
C ASN A 664 -26.09 -21.23 -0.52
N THR A 665 -26.43 -21.44 -1.79
CA THR A 665 -27.80 -21.32 -2.32
C THR A 665 -28.44 -22.66 -2.64
N ALA A 666 -27.70 -23.76 -2.52
CA ALA A 666 -28.16 -25.12 -2.78
C ALA A 666 -28.73 -25.78 -1.52
N ASN A 667 -29.71 -26.65 -1.71
CA ASN A 667 -30.22 -27.50 -0.63
C ASN A 667 -29.09 -28.39 -0.09
N ASN A 668 -28.99 -28.50 1.24
CA ASN A 668 -27.95 -29.25 1.96
C ASN A 668 -26.51 -28.74 1.72
N GLY A 669 -26.34 -27.56 1.15
CA GLY A 669 -25.02 -27.00 0.93
C GLY A 669 -24.36 -26.48 2.22
N ILE A 670 -23.04 -26.48 2.23
CA ILE A 670 -22.23 -26.00 3.36
C ILE A 670 -21.72 -24.60 3.02
N GLY A 671 -21.94 -23.64 3.92
CA GLY A 671 -21.41 -22.28 3.77
C GLY A 671 -19.92 -22.19 4.13
N ILE A 672 -19.52 -22.76 5.27
CA ILE A 672 -18.13 -22.81 5.75
C ILE A 672 -17.86 -24.22 6.27
N LEU A 673 -16.79 -24.86 5.78
CA LEU A 673 -16.33 -26.18 6.20
C LEU A 673 -14.96 -26.06 6.88
N ALA A 674 -14.89 -26.41 8.16
CA ALA A 674 -13.65 -26.43 8.93
C ALA A 674 -13.23 -27.88 9.17
N ILE A 675 -12.08 -28.30 8.64
CA ILE A 675 -11.54 -29.65 8.79
C ILE A 675 -10.09 -29.55 9.27
N ALA A 676 -9.77 -30.24 10.36
CA ALA A 676 -8.40 -30.53 10.75
C ALA A 676 -8.10 -32.01 10.47
N ASN A 677 -6.81 -32.35 10.38
CA ASN A 677 -6.34 -33.74 10.33
C ASN A 677 -6.77 -34.57 9.10
N SER A 678 -7.16 -33.93 7.99
CA SER A 678 -7.57 -34.65 6.76
C SER A 678 -6.51 -35.61 6.20
N ASN A 679 -5.24 -35.45 6.60
CA ASN A 679 -4.12 -36.28 6.19
C ASN A 679 -3.69 -37.34 7.22
N GLY A 680 -4.54 -37.67 8.20
CA GLY A 680 -4.30 -38.76 9.15
C GLY A 680 -3.57 -38.38 10.45
N ALA A 681 -3.38 -37.09 10.71
CA ALA A 681 -2.98 -36.60 12.03
C ALA A 681 -4.10 -36.84 13.07
N THR A 682 -3.78 -36.82 14.37
CA THR A 682 -4.75 -37.21 15.42
C THR A 682 -5.16 -36.09 16.37
N ASN A 683 -4.42 -34.97 16.43
CA ASN A 683 -4.60 -33.92 17.45
C ASN A 683 -4.69 -32.49 16.87
N GLY A 684 -5.57 -32.27 15.90
CA GLY A 684 -5.71 -30.99 15.20
C GLY A 684 -6.97 -30.25 15.62
N THR A 685 -6.91 -28.93 15.67
CA THR A 685 -8.06 -28.06 15.96
C THR A 685 -8.62 -27.52 14.64
N ALA A 686 -9.86 -27.88 14.32
CA ALA A 686 -10.50 -27.42 13.08
C ALA A 686 -10.92 -25.95 13.13
N LEU A 687 -11.32 -25.45 14.30
CA LEU A 687 -11.77 -24.08 14.50
C LEU A 687 -11.37 -23.57 15.88
N VAL A 688 -10.79 -22.37 15.92
CA VAL A 688 -10.61 -21.57 17.12
C VAL A 688 -11.50 -20.33 16.99
N ALA A 689 -12.31 -20.05 18.01
CA ALA A 689 -13.09 -18.82 18.11
C ALA A 689 -12.61 -18.07 19.36
N GLU A 690 -12.05 -16.88 19.16
CA GLU A 690 -11.41 -16.09 20.20
C GLU A 690 -11.94 -14.66 20.16
N LEU A 691 -12.14 -14.07 21.34
CA LEU A 691 -12.55 -12.69 21.53
C LEU A 691 -11.55 -12.00 22.45
N GLU A 692 -10.62 -11.23 21.88
CA GLU A 692 -9.59 -10.52 22.64
C GLU A 692 -10.07 -9.17 23.18
N GLY A 693 -9.70 -8.85 24.43
CA GLY A 693 -9.81 -7.50 25.00
C GLY A 693 -11.23 -6.95 25.23
N ALA A 694 -12.26 -7.80 25.26
CA ALA A 694 -13.65 -7.35 25.35
C ALA A 694 -14.33 -7.68 26.70
N ASP A 695 -14.78 -6.64 27.41
CA ASP A 695 -15.56 -6.77 28.67
C ASP A 695 -17.00 -7.25 28.43
N VAL A 696 -17.49 -7.17 27.19
CA VAL A 696 -18.80 -7.66 26.75
C VAL A 696 -18.69 -8.29 25.36
N GLY A 697 -19.52 -9.28 25.04
CA GLY A 697 -19.57 -9.87 23.70
C GLY A 697 -19.94 -11.34 23.68
N ASN A 698 -19.83 -11.96 22.51
CA ASN A 698 -20.03 -13.40 22.33
C ASN A 698 -18.88 -13.97 21.52
N THR A 699 -18.23 -15.01 22.04
CA THR A 699 -17.20 -15.77 21.32
C THR A 699 -17.80 -16.54 20.15
N ALA A 700 -19.05 -17.02 20.27
CA ALA A 700 -19.76 -17.68 19.18
C ALA A 700 -21.26 -17.35 19.20
N VAL A 701 -21.86 -17.13 18.02
CA VAL A 701 -23.31 -16.91 17.86
C VAL A 701 -23.83 -17.72 16.67
N PHE A 702 -24.83 -18.56 16.94
CA PHE A 702 -25.53 -19.34 15.94
C PHE A 702 -26.94 -18.78 15.78
N LYS A 703 -27.33 -18.49 14.53
CA LYS A 703 -28.61 -17.86 14.21
C LYS A 703 -29.43 -18.71 13.25
N ALA A 704 -30.75 -18.64 13.41
CA ALA A 704 -31.72 -19.08 12.41
C ALA A 704 -32.73 -17.94 12.20
N ASN A 705 -33.04 -17.61 10.94
CA ASN A 705 -33.94 -16.50 10.59
C ASN A 705 -33.61 -15.20 11.34
N SER A 706 -32.32 -14.85 11.35
CA SER A 706 -31.76 -13.67 12.04
C SER A 706 -31.89 -13.65 13.57
N SER A 707 -32.43 -14.71 14.19
CA SER A 707 -32.58 -14.84 15.63
C SER A 707 -31.52 -15.76 16.22
N ASN A 708 -30.99 -15.42 17.40
CA ASN A 708 -30.05 -16.29 18.11
C ASN A 708 -30.75 -17.58 18.54
N VAL A 709 -30.20 -18.73 18.16
CA VAL A 709 -30.68 -20.06 18.57
C VAL A 709 -29.73 -20.73 19.56
N ALA A 710 -28.43 -20.49 19.42
CA ALA A 710 -27.40 -20.86 20.39
C ALA A 710 -26.29 -19.80 20.40
N ARG A 711 -25.64 -19.57 21.55
CA ARG A 711 -24.46 -18.69 21.64
C ARG A 711 -23.60 -19.02 22.86
N ILE A 712 -22.34 -18.62 22.80
CA ILE A 712 -21.38 -18.63 23.90
C ILE A 712 -20.96 -17.18 24.14
N ASP A 713 -21.18 -16.67 25.35
CA ASP A 713 -20.75 -15.30 25.69
C ASP A 713 -19.24 -15.21 25.98
N ASN A 714 -18.76 -14.00 26.26
CA ASN A 714 -17.34 -13.75 26.57
C ASN A 714 -16.82 -14.45 27.84
N THR A 715 -17.70 -14.97 28.71
CA THR A 715 -17.31 -15.71 29.92
C THR A 715 -17.24 -17.22 29.68
N GLY A 716 -17.56 -17.68 28.45
CA GLY A 716 -17.68 -19.10 28.12
C GLY A 716 -19.06 -19.70 28.46
N LYS A 717 -20.04 -18.87 28.87
CA LYS A 717 -21.38 -19.37 29.22
C LYS A 717 -22.19 -19.64 27.96
N GLY A 718 -22.67 -20.88 27.83
CA GLY A 718 -23.55 -21.31 26.74
C GLY A 718 -25.02 -20.95 26.99
N PHE A 719 -25.71 -20.46 25.95
CA PHE A 719 -27.14 -20.19 25.92
C PHE A 719 -27.77 -20.97 24.75
N PHE A 720 -28.75 -21.82 25.04
CA PHE A 720 -29.44 -22.65 24.05
C PHE A 720 -30.95 -22.40 24.15
N ASN A 721 -31.49 -21.55 23.28
CA ASN A 721 -32.88 -21.07 23.39
C ASN A 721 -33.93 -22.16 23.15
N GLY A 722 -33.55 -23.26 22.48
CA GLY A 722 -34.38 -24.46 22.29
C GLY A 722 -34.07 -25.60 23.27
N GLY A 723 -33.18 -25.38 24.25
CA GLY A 723 -32.67 -26.43 25.13
C GLY A 723 -31.56 -27.27 24.52
N THR A 724 -31.05 -28.22 25.30
CA THR A 724 -30.02 -29.20 24.90
C THR A 724 -30.62 -30.60 24.77
N GLN A 725 -30.17 -31.39 23.81
CA GLN A 725 -30.48 -32.81 23.69
C GLN A 725 -29.18 -33.61 23.88
N MET A 726 -29.13 -34.46 24.91
CA MET A 726 -27.95 -35.21 25.31
C MET A 726 -28.21 -36.73 25.25
N GLY A 727 -27.14 -37.51 25.08
CA GLY A 727 -27.25 -38.97 24.89
C GLY A 727 -27.36 -39.81 26.16
N GLY A 728 -27.13 -39.24 27.35
CA GLY A 728 -27.31 -39.93 28.65
C GLY A 728 -28.66 -39.62 29.29
N ALA A 729 -29.15 -40.51 30.15
CA ALA A 729 -30.52 -40.44 30.71
C ALA A 729 -30.57 -39.86 32.14
N ASP A 730 -29.42 -39.60 32.73
CA ASP A 730 -29.25 -39.22 34.13
C ASP A 730 -28.45 -37.92 34.28
N VAL A 731 -28.72 -37.21 35.39
CA VAL A 731 -27.95 -36.04 35.83
C VAL A 731 -27.07 -36.50 36.98
N ALA A 732 -25.76 -36.37 36.79
CA ALA A 732 -24.77 -36.69 37.80
C ALA A 732 -23.94 -35.47 38.18
N GLU A 733 -23.41 -35.52 39.39
CA GLU A 733 -22.46 -34.54 39.88
C GLU A 733 -21.21 -35.29 40.34
N PHE A 734 -20.04 -34.68 40.11
CA PHE A 734 -18.79 -35.23 40.64
C PHE A 734 -18.72 -35.05 42.15
N PHE A 735 -18.47 -36.13 42.86
CA PHE A 735 -18.20 -36.13 44.29
C PHE A 735 -16.83 -36.75 44.57
N ASP A 736 -16.08 -36.13 45.49
CA ASP A 736 -14.94 -36.78 46.12
C ASP A 736 -15.42 -37.99 46.92
N VAL A 737 -14.56 -38.99 47.09
CA VAL A 737 -14.93 -40.23 47.80
C VAL A 737 -14.02 -40.53 48.97
N GLU A 738 -14.53 -41.31 49.92
CA GLU A 738 -13.70 -41.80 51.01
C GLU A 738 -12.69 -42.85 50.53
N GLY A 739 -11.44 -42.68 50.95
CA GLY A 739 -10.31 -43.49 50.50
C GLY A 739 -10.00 -43.35 49.01
N SER A 740 -9.67 -44.46 48.35
CA SER A 740 -9.28 -44.45 46.93
C SER A 740 -10.47 -44.62 46.01
N ARG A 741 -10.52 -43.79 44.96
CA ARG A 741 -11.48 -43.87 43.86
C ARG A 741 -11.59 -45.26 43.22
N THR A 742 -10.50 -46.03 43.19
CA THR A 742 -10.45 -47.39 42.62
C THR A 742 -11.32 -48.40 43.37
N LYS A 743 -11.77 -48.09 44.60
CA LYS A 743 -12.69 -48.93 45.36
C LYS A 743 -14.14 -48.81 44.90
N TYR A 744 -14.46 -47.82 44.06
CA TYR A 744 -15.82 -47.51 43.61
C TYR A 744 -16.00 -47.91 42.14
N GLU A 745 -17.16 -48.46 41.82
CA GLU A 745 -17.52 -48.85 40.46
C GLU A 745 -18.97 -48.47 40.13
N PRO A 746 -19.30 -48.29 38.84
CA PRO A 746 -20.63 -47.89 38.46
C PRO A 746 -21.72 -48.85 38.99
N GLY A 747 -22.81 -48.26 39.48
CA GLY A 747 -23.92 -48.95 40.12
C GLY A 747 -23.78 -49.13 41.64
N ASP A 748 -22.64 -48.76 42.22
CA ASP A 748 -22.53 -48.63 43.68
C ASP A 748 -23.52 -47.57 44.20
N VAL A 749 -24.29 -47.95 45.21
CA VAL A 749 -25.15 -47.03 45.97
C VAL A 749 -24.30 -46.24 46.95
N LEU A 750 -24.41 -44.91 46.89
CA LEU A 750 -23.56 -43.99 47.64
C LEU A 750 -24.36 -43.27 48.71
N ILE A 751 -23.70 -43.05 49.85
CA ILE A 751 -24.20 -42.26 50.97
C ILE A 751 -23.29 -41.06 51.22
N ILE A 752 -23.83 -40.02 51.84
CA ILE A 752 -23.04 -38.88 52.34
C ILE A 752 -22.09 -39.41 53.41
N SER A 753 -20.79 -39.10 53.29
CA SER A 753 -19.83 -39.45 54.33
C SER A 753 -20.09 -38.64 55.58
N GLN A 754 -19.95 -39.28 56.74
CA GLN A 754 -20.02 -38.59 58.04
C GLN A 754 -18.63 -38.19 58.56
N ASP A 755 -17.56 -38.67 57.91
CA ASP A 755 -16.18 -38.50 58.37
C ASP A 755 -15.47 -37.31 57.68
N SER A 756 -15.88 -36.97 56.45
CA SER A 756 -15.34 -35.81 55.73
C SER A 756 -16.41 -35.01 55.00
N ASP A 757 -16.18 -33.69 54.94
CA ASP A 757 -17.00 -32.77 54.17
C ASP A 757 -16.91 -33.06 52.66
N ARG A 758 -18.05 -32.91 51.98
CA ARG A 758 -18.19 -32.98 50.51
C ARG A 758 -17.72 -34.30 49.87
N LYS A 759 -17.67 -35.38 50.66
CA LYS A 759 -17.38 -36.74 50.18
C LYS A 759 -18.56 -37.68 50.27
N VAL A 760 -18.52 -38.71 49.43
CA VAL A 760 -19.44 -39.85 49.48
C VAL A 760 -18.70 -41.16 49.71
N GLU A 761 -19.40 -42.13 50.27
CA GLU A 761 -18.90 -43.48 50.48
C GLU A 761 -19.96 -44.52 50.11
N LYS A 762 -19.60 -45.81 50.08
CA LYS A 762 -20.57 -46.86 49.77
C LYS A 762 -21.56 -47.04 50.91
N SER A 763 -22.84 -47.19 50.59
CA SER A 763 -23.85 -47.53 51.60
C SER A 763 -23.52 -48.85 52.28
N SER A 764 -23.48 -48.94 53.61
CA SER A 764 -23.08 -50.16 54.33
C SER A 764 -24.14 -50.67 55.32
N SER A 765 -25.30 -50.02 55.39
CA SER A 765 -26.39 -50.36 56.30
C SER A 765 -27.75 -50.22 55.62
N ALA A 766 -28.69 -51.08 56.01
CA ALA A 766 -30.04 -51.06 55.47
C ALA A 766 -30.81 -49.81 55.92
N TYR A 767 -31.65 -49.24 55.04
CA TYR A 767 -32.46 -48.04 55.32
C TYR A 767 -31.65 -46.83 55.81
N SER A 768 -30.49 -46.55 55.21
CA SER A 768 -29.72 -45.35 55.53
C SER A 768 -30.46 -44.09 55.09
N THR A 769 -30.57 -43.11 55.99
CA THR A 769 -31.08 -41.76 55.69
C THR A 769 -30.05 -40.88 54.99
N LEU A 770 -28.81 -41.37 54.84
CA LEU A 770 -27.70 -40.65 54.20
C LEU A 770 -27.56 -40.99 52.71
N VAL A 771 -28.46 -41.80 52.15
CA VAL A 771 -28.39 -42.18 50.73
C VAL A 771 -28.43 -40.94 49.84
N ALA A 772 -27.47 -40.83 48.94
CA ALA A 772 -27.24 -39.64 48.14
C ALA A 772 -27.45 -39.88 46.65
N GLY A 773 -27.16 -41.10 46.18
CA GLY A 773 -27.34 -41.45 44.78
C GLY A 773 -26.65 -42.75 44.41
N VAL A 774 -26.39 -42.93 43.12
CA VAL A 774 -25.72 -44.11 42.59
C VAL A 774 -24.59 -43.66 41.69
N TYR A 775 -23.46 -44.35 41.72
CA TYR A 775 -22.40 -44.09 40.75
C TYR A 775 -22.91 -44.37 39.32
N ALA A 776 -23.06 -43.31 38.51
CA ALA A 776 -23.48 -43.34 37.12
C ALA A 776 -22.40 -43.90 36.17
N THR A 777 -22.82 -44.65 35.15
CA THR A 777 -21.93 -45.13 34.07
C THR A 777 -21.74 -44.12 32.95
N LYS A 778 -22.79 -43.39 32.57
CA LYS A 778 -22.81 -42.51 31.40
C LYS A 778 -23.80 -41.35 31.60
N PRO A 779 -23.47 -40.40 32.49
CA PRO A 779 -24.36 -39.28 32.76
C PRO A 779 -24.63 -38.45 31.49
N GLY A 780 -25.87 -38.00 31.32
CA GLY A 780 -26.27 -37.11 30.24
C GLY A 780 -25.87 -35.67 30.49
N VAL A 781 -25.94 -35.24 31.75
CA VAL A 781 -25.39 -33.97 32.23
C VAL A 781 -24.51 -34.27 33.43
N LEU A 782 -23.29 -33.73 33.41
CA LEU A 782 -22.31 -33.89 34.47
C LEU A 782 -21.98 -32.53 35.06
N LEU A 783 -22.19 -32.39 36.36
CA LEU A 783 -21.99 -31.16 37.11
C LEU A 783 -20.74 -31.25 37.96
N THR A 784 -20.10 -30.11 38.16
CA THR A 784 -18.96 -29.93 39.07
C THR A 784 -18.90 -28.48 39.52
N GLU A 785 -18.51 -28.26 40.78
CA GLU A 785 -18.14 -26.93 41.29
C GLU A 785 -16.66 -26.61 41.04
N LYS A 786 -15.86 -27.63 40.77
CA LYS A 786 -14.43 -27.55 40.43
C LYS A 786 -14.24 -27.15 38.97
N ASN A 787 -13.11 -26.52 38.67
CA ASN A 787 -12.75 -26.17 37.30
C ASN A 787 -12.42 -27.46 36.53
N ALA A 788 -13.25 -27.78 35.54
CA ALA A 788 -13.19 -29.04 34.81
C ALA A 788 -11.87 -29.27 34.03
N GLU A 789 -11.09 -28.22 33.75
CA GLU A 789 -9.79 -28.33 33.06
C GLU A 789 -8.59 -28.30 34.01
N LEU A 790 -8.69 -27.60 35.14
CA LEU A 790 -7.57 -27.42 36.08
C LEU A 790 -7.56 -28.46 37.21
N ASP A 791 -8.73 -28.95 37.62
CA ASP A 791 -8.87 -29.87 38.74
C ASP A 791 -8.90 -31.32 38.26
N SER A 792 -8.22 -32.23 38.97
CA SER A 792 -8.17 -33.67 38.65
C SER A 792 -9.50 -34.39 38.89
N VAL A 793 -10.57 -33.97 38.20
CA VAL A 793 -11.93 -34.53 38.27
C VAL A 793 -11.99 -36.02 37.95
N GLU A 794 -10.97 -36.55 37.26
CA GLU A 794 -10.77 -37.98 37.03
C GLU A 794 -10.66 -38.82 38.32
N GLN A 795 -10.31 -38.19 39.44
CA GLN A 795 -10.23 -38.85 40.75
C GLN A 795 -11.57 -38.88 41.51
N MET A 796 -12.62 -38.26 40.98
CA MET A 796 -13.95 -38.17 41.60
C MET A 796 -14.90 -39.25 41.05
N VAL A 797 -16.02 -39.49 41.73
CA VAL A 797 -17.10 -40.36 41.25
C VAL A 797 -18.24 -39.50 40.68
N PRO A 798 -18.71 -39.76 39.44
CA PRO A 798 -19.95 -39.17 38.95
C PRO A 798 -21.13 -39.87 39.63
N MET A 799 -21.71 -39.23 40.64
CA MET A 799 -22.89 -39.74 41.33
C MET A 799 -24.15 -39.22 40.64
N GLY A 800 -24.91 -40.12 40.04
CA GLY A 800 -26.22 -39.79 39.49
C GLY A 800 -27.23 -39.61 40.63
N VAL A 801 -27.79 -38.40 40.68
CA VAL A 801 -28.73 -37.95 41.72
C VAL A 801 -30.17 -38.16 41.24
N ILE A 802 -30.39 -38.08 39.92
CA ILE A 802 -31.68 -38.29 39.29
C ILE A 802 -31.54 -38.88 37.89
N GLY A 803 -32.40 -39.83 37.54
CA GLY A 803 -32.47 -40.43 36.22
C GLY A 803 -32.46 -41.96 36.24
N VAL A 804 -32.24 -42.57 35.08
CA VAL A 804 -32.22 -44.03 34.95
C VAL A 804 -30.79 -44.54 35.08
N ILE A 805 -30.47 -45.15 36.21
CA ILE A 805 -29.11 -45.59 36.53
C ILE A 805 -29.10 -47.11 36.75
N PRO A 806 -28.15 -47.86 36.15
CA PRO A 806 -27.91 -49.25 36.51
C PRO A 806 -27.41 -49.34 37.95
N THR A 807 -28.22 -49.85 38.86
CA THR A 807 -27.96 -49.89 40.31
C THR A 807 -27.75 -51.32 40.76
N LYS A 808 -26.74 -51.54 41.60
CA LYS A 808 -26.53 -52.84 42.25
C LYS A 808 -27.65 -53.14 43.23
N VAL A 809 -28.23 -54.33 43.16
CA VAL A 809 -29.31 -54.80 44.02
C VAL A 809 -29.07 -56.21 44.54
N CYS A 810 -29.69 -56.53 45.66
CA CYS A 810 -29.74 -57.87 46.23
C CYS A 810 -31.19 -58.23 46.63
N LEU A 811 -31.41 -59.44 47.16
CA LEU A 811 -32.73 -59.91 47.62
C LEU A 811 -33.00 -59.68 49.11
N GLU A 812 -32.17 -58.86 49.78
CA GLU A 812 -32.55 -58.32 51.07
C GLU A 812 -33.91 -57.57 50.90
N GLY A 813 -34.87 -57.76 51.81
CA GLY A 813 -36.23 -57.24 51.62
C GLY A 813 -37.10 -57.95 50.56
N GLY A 814 -36.58 -58.97 49.85
CA GLY A 814 -37.33 -59.87 48.97
C GLY A 814 -37.17 -59.63 47.47
N VAL A 815 -37.92 -60.38 46.65
CA VAL A 815 -37.91 -60.27 45.17
C VAL A 815 -38.33 -58.87 44.73
N ILE A 816 -37.50 -58.24 43.91
CA ILE A 816 -37.73 -56.92 43.33
C ILE A 816 -38.60 -57.05 42.08
N LYS A 817 -39.70 -56.30 42.04
CA LYS A 817 -40.59 -56.14 40.90
C LYS A 817 -40.51 -54.70 40.39
N ARG A 818 -40.90 -54.49 39.13
CA ARG A 818 -40.99 -53.14 38.55
C ARG A 818 -41.91 -52.27 39.42
N GLY A 819 -41.45 -51.06 39.74
CA GLY A 819 -42.16 -50.11 40.58
C GLY A 819 -41.88 -50.22 42.08
N ASP A 820 -41.22 -51.28 42.54
CA ASP A 820 -40.83 -51.39 43.96
C ASP A 820 -39.88 -50.26 44.36
N LEU A 821 -40.09 -49.71 45.54
CA LEU A 821 -39.16 -48.77 46.17
C LEU A 821 -37.89 -49.51 46.56
N LEU A 822 -36.75 -48.88 46.31
CA LEU A 822 -35.45 -49.39 46.71
C LEU A 822 -34.84 -48.48 47.78
N VAL A 823 -34.23 -49.12 48.78
CA VAL A 823 -33.47 -48.49 49.88
C VAL A 823 -32.06 -49.10 49.91
N THR A 824 -31.14 -48.54 50.68
CA THR A 824 -29.83 -49.19 50.90
C THR A 824 -30.00 -50.53 51.61
N SER A 825 -29.07 -51.46 51.38
CA SER A 825 -29.02 -52.77 52.02
C SER A 825 -27.90 -52.86 53.05
N SER A 826 -27.83 -53.98 53.78
CA SER A 826 -26.70 -54.29 54.66
C SER A 826 -25.39 -54.60 53.89
N THR A 827 -25.46 -54.76 52.57
CA THR A 827 -24.31 -55.04 51.71
C THR A 827 -23.74 -53.74 51.13
N ALA A 828 -22.42 -53.58 51.24
CA ALA A 828 -21.71 -52.38 50.80
C ALA A 828 -22.01 -51.99 49.34
N GLY A 829 -22.56 -50.80 49.11
CA GLY A 829 -22.86 -50.24 47.79
C GLY A 829 -24.05 -50.87 47.07
N VAL A 830 -24.94 -51.57 47.78
CA VAL A 830 -26.04 -52.33 47.18
C VAL A 830 -27.39 -51.86 47.71
N ALA A 831 -28.38 -51.80 46.83
CA ALA A 831 -29.78 -51.52 47.17
C ALA A 831 -30.59 -52.80 47.36
N MET A 832 -31.73 -52.65 48.00
CA MET A 832 -32.64 -53.74 48.30
C MET A 832 -34.10 -53.30 48.21
N LYS A 833 -35.02 -54.25 48.18
CA LYS A 833 -36.45 -53.92 48.20
C LYS A 833 -36.84 -53.30 49.54
N ALA A 834 -37.54 -52.18 49.48
CA ALA A 834 -38.07 -51.52 50.67
C ALA A 834 -39.37 -52.19 51.14
N ASP A 835 -39.57 -52.23 52.46
CA ASP A 835 -40.86 -52.45 53.09
C ASP A 835 -41.54 -51.09 53.26
N PRO A 836 -42.64 -50.78 52.53
CA PRO A 836 -43.30 -49.48 52.59
C PRO A 836 -43.76 -49.06 53.99
N LYS A 837 -43.90 -49.99 54.93
CA LYS A 837 -44.27 -49.67 56.32
C LYS A 837 -43.08 -49.23 57.19
N LYS A 838 -41.84 -49.46 56.74
CA LYS A 838 -40.60 -49.15 57.47
C LYS A 838 -39.85 -47.95 56.90
N VAL A 839 -40.13 -47.57 55.65
CA VAL A 839 -39.49 -46.44 54.99
C VAL A 839 -39.78 -45.14 55.73
N GLN A 840 -38.72 -44.41 56.07
CA GLN A 840 -38.76 -43.04 56.56
C GLN A 840 -38.34 -42.06 55.46
N ILE A 841 -38.62 -40.77 55.67
CA ILE A 841 -38.19 -39.69 54.78
C ILE A 841 -36.67 -39.72 54.64
N GLY A 842 -36.15 -39.61 53.41
CA GLY A 842 -34.71 -39.60 53.13
C GLY A 842 -34.07 -40.98 52.95
N GLN A 843 -34.82 -42.08 53.00
CA GLN A 843 -34.25 -43.44 52.85
C GLN A 843 -34.44 -44.04 51.44
N VAL A 844 -35.35 -43.49 50.65
CA VAL A 844 -35.69 -44.05 49.34
C VAL A 844 -34.66 -43.60 48.31
N LEU A 845 -33.97 -44.57 47.70
CA LEU A 845 -33.06 -44.32 46.59
C LEU A 845 -33.82 -44.05 45.27
N GLY A 846 -34.88 -44.82 45.03
CA GLY A 846 -35.62 -44.75 43.78
C GLY A 846 -36.58 -45.92 43.57
N LYS A 847 -36.98 -46.14 42.31
CA LYS A 847 -37.90 -47.21 41.90
C LYS A 847 -37.26 -48.16 40.89
N ALA A 848 -37.44 -49.45 41.09
CA ALA A 848 -36.97 -50.46 40.15
C ALA A 848 -37.69 -50.35 38.80
N LEU A 849 -36.96 -50.29 37.70
CA LEU A 849 -37.50 -50.36 36.33
C LEU A 849 -37.39 -51.76 35.75
N GLN A 850 -36.68 -52.67 36.40
CA GLN A 850 -36.55 -54.08 36.03
C GLN A 850 -36.76 -54.98 37.25
N PRO A 851 -37.28 -56.21 37.06
CA PRO A 851 -37.37 -57.18 38.15
C PRO A 851 -36.00 -57.81 38.47
N TYR A 852 -35.83 -58.31 39.69
CA TYR A 852 -34.65 -59.06 40.12
C TYR A 852 -35.00 -60.16 41.13
N ASN A 853 -34.51 -61.39 40.90
CA ASN A 853 -34.85 -62.59 41.68
C ASN A 853 -33.70 -63.59 41.87
N LYS A 854 -32.44 -63.17 41.69
CA LYS A 854 -31.26 -64.05 41.87
C LYS A 854 -30.62 -63.85 43.25
N ASN A 855 -30.11 -64.92 43.86
CA ASN A 855 -29.46 -64.91 45.18
C ASN A 855 -28.01 -64.37 45.14
N GLU A 856 -27.72 -63.40 44.29
CA GLU A 856 -26.41 -62.74 44.16
C GLU A 856 -26.60 -61.21 44.14
N VAL A 857 -25.51 -60.44 44.05
CA VAL A 857 -25.60 -59.01 43.73
C VAL A 857 -25.68 -58.88 42.22
N GLY A 858 -26.74 -58.25 41.71
CA GLY A 858 -26.92 -57.96 40.28
C GLY A 858 -27.10 -56.48 40.02
N LYS A 859 -27.14 -56.06 38.76
CA LYS A 859 -27.48 -54.67 38.37
C LYS A 859 -28.83 -54.63 37.67
N ILE A 860 -29.69 -53.70 38.07
CA ILE A 860 -30.94 -53.40 37.38
C ILE A 860 -31.05 -51.90 37.12
N ASN A 861 -31.78 -51.50 36.09
CA ASN A 861 -32.12 -50.11 35.86
C ASN A 861 -33.10 -49.63 36.94
N VAL A 862 -32.74 -48.54 37.60
CA VAL A 862 -33.54 -47.89 38.64
C VAL A 862 -33.78 -46.46 38.21
N LEU A 863 -35.02 -45.99 38.34
CA LEU A 863 -35.29 -44.56 38.32
C LEU A 863 -34.86 -44.01 39.68
N VAL A 864 -33.62 -43.55 39.74
CA VAL A 864 -33.03 -42.91 40.92
C VAL A 864 -33.64 -41.52 41.04
N SER A 865 -34.15 -41.25 42.24
CA SER A 865 -34.73 -39.98 42.65
C SER A 865 -34.78 -40.07 44.16
N VAL A 866 -33.66 -39.68 44.78
CA VAL A 866 -33.54 -39.70 46.24
C VAL A 866 -34.59 -38.74 46.81
N LYS A 867 -35.41 -39.21 47.75
CA LYS A 867 -36.55 -38.48 48.30
C LYS A 867 -36.63 -38.52 49.82
#